data_AF-A0A4Q3X3B5-F1
#
_entry.id   AF-A0A4Q3X3B5-F1
#
_cell.length_a   1.000
_cell.length_b   1.000
_cell.length_c   1.000
_cell.angle_alpha   90.00
_cell.angle_beta   90.00
_cell.angle_gamma   90.00
#
_symmetry.space_group_name_H-M   'P 1'
#
loop_
_entity.id
_entity.type
_entity.pdbx_description
1 polymer ?
#
loop_
_entity_poly.entity_id
_entity_poly.type
_entity_poly.pdbx_seq_one_letter_code
_entity_poly.pdbx_strand_id
1 'polypeptide(L)'
;MRKSLLLLALLPAVPAHAQTQLKSAREILANQLPKPEDEGMGMDTSNVFKYAPDSAAGQWVAQVQKFRRSMGTNTPAQNARTWLALAQRRLEIPLHDARTYDNRPTFSALVKALPSPAAWPALLSQAKAKYTKAPTQANAINYYFVARVQNSPGDQVQALRGIYRLLAPQVQTLASSPQPTKVGDTEKRRIALEKVNHLCTLMSESPDVSQKVAALKLQIQAASLFSPYQQFEIPNVLASMDEKVSAPLLKQLMLSKANIAWYNAYGVEDLARKLWLSDPQLQKKPYWELINSVKAWKFADKMLQLYPTPPKDGVGPDAVNRARSYVIGGLLSEKRFLEATQRLDKWLASSPQSAAIYFPYIEEKQPRELQLQQLRWVESTIKKHPGLNWREGHSYLALRLGETKSRLKMLQAFVAQKSFGSLSPGRRHDLLRALSDAYLTEGDTKNGGAALVQALRLNLQGKIDSEEEIVALLRLNRVAPNPAWLSAARDGAKAFAASVPSYDRSRRAKTLMQICLRLAEQKQVAFAQSLLVKELTTKTKNKPGFMSPDDDRAGAQTSLYGLMVLYQRANRPADMVYLLEHAQGWGQKELTPLLTYDGSEIWDFEIENPESKAMPKLGYLAAWALARTNRRAEALRVTKALIDRAPGYDSPYRLLCDLQGEAVRPFLQQATARDRFEERPLIWQAYLSRRAKKWAQAQQLAKKAIAIDPSDGEQGPGDRLRAYA
;
A
#
# COMPACT_ATOMS: atom_id res chain seq x y z
N MET A 1 -0.66 12.94 65.58
CA MET A 1 -1.69 11.98 66.06
C MET A 1 -2.52 11.51 64.88
N ARG A 2 -2.90 10.23 64.93
CA ARG A 2 -3.17 9.31 63.81
C ARG A 2 -4.45 9.58 63.01
N LYS A 3 -4.36 9.55 61.67
CA LYS A 3 -5.28 8.89 60.71
C LYS A 3 -4.81 9.18 59.26
N SER A 4 -3.98 8.29 58.71
CA SER A 4 -3.71 8.17 57.26
C SER A 4 -2.88 6.90 57.00
N LEU A 5 -3.54 5.74 56.99
CA LEU A 5 -2.97 4.45 56.55
C LEU A 5 -4.11 3.44 56.40
N LEU A 6 -4.86 3.50 55.29
CA LEU A 6 -5.75 2.43 54.80
C LEU A 6 -6.39 2.86 53.45
N LEU A 7 -5.63 2.78 52.36
CA LEU A 7 -6.15 2.92 51.00
C LEU A 7 -5.22 2.25 49.96
N LEU A 8 -4.79 1.02 50.26
CA LEU A 8 -3.93 0.20 49.39
C LEU A 8 -4.44 -1.24 49.21
N ALA A 9 -5.72 -1.50 49.45
CA ALA A 9 -6.30 -2.86 49.38
C ALA A 9 -7.61 -2.97 48.58
N LEU A 10 -7.77 -2.21 47.50
CA LEU A 10 -8.89 -2.39 46.55
C LEU A 10 -8.38 -2.40 45.10
N LEU A 11 -7.57 -3.41 44.78
CA LEU A 11 -7.53 -3.92 43.41
C LEU A 11 -8.64 -4.97 43.30
N PRO A 12 -9.57 -4.90 42.33
CA PRO A 12 -10.52 -5.98 42.14
C PRO A 12 -9.75 -7.25 41.79
N ALA A 13 -9.97 -8.31 42.56
CA ALA A 13 -9.48 -9.64 42.23
C ALA A 13 -9.87 -9.97 40.79
N VAL A 14 -8.91 -10.39 39.99
CA VAL A 14 -9.15 -10.90 38.64
C VAL A 14 -10.16 -12.06 38.77
N PRO A 15 -11.31 -12.04 38.07
CA PRO A 15 -12.31 -13.09 38.19
C PRO A 15 -11.67 -14.46 37.93
N ALA A 16 -12.00 -15.48 38.73
CA ALA A 16 -11.43 -16.82 38.62
C ALA A 16 -11.47 -17.38 37.18
N HIS A 17 -12.50 -17.04 36.41
CA HIS A 17 -12.62 -17.41 35.00
C HIS A 17 -11.49 -16.85 34.11
N ALA A 18 -11.01 -15.64 34.39
CA ALA A 18 -9.88 -15.04 33.67
C ALA A 18 -8.54 -15.67 34.06
N GLN A 19 -8.40 -16.15 35.31
CA GLN A 19 -7.22 -16.93 35.74
C GLN A 19 -7.17 -18.30 35.05
N THR A 20 -8.30 -18.98 34.86
CA THR A 20 -8.36 -20.26 34.15
C THR A 20 -8.01 -20.11 32.66
N GLN A 21 -8.47 -19.03 32.00
CA GLN A 21 -8.08 -18.71 30.62
C GLN A 21 -6.61 -18.28 30.48
N LEU A 22 -6.05 -17.64 31.52
CA LEU A 22 -4.63 -17.30 31.62
C LEU A 22 -3.75 -18.55 31.75
N LYS A 23 -4.17 -19.50 32.59
CA LYS A 23 -3.49 -20.79 32.77
C LYS A 23 -3.48 -21.58 31.46
N SER A 24 -4.61 -21.66 30.76
CA SER A 24 -4.67 -22.35 29.46
C SER A 24 -3.81 -21.68 28.38
N ALA A 25 -3.75 -20.34 28.32
CA ALA A 25 -2.86 -19.65 27.38
C ALA A 25 -1.37 -19.91 27.67
N ARG A 26 -0.96 -19.92 28.95
CA ARG A 26 0.41 -20.25 29.37
C ARG A 26 0.75 -21.73 29.13
N GLU A 27 -0.18 -22.65 29.40
CA GLU A 27 -0.02 -24.08 29.14
C GLU A 27 0.04 -24.41 27.65
N ILE A 28 -0.77 -23.74 26.82
CA ILE A 28 -0.71 -23.88 25.35
C ILE A 28 0.64 -23.40 24.81
N LEU A 29 1.17 -22.29 25.33
CA LEU A 29 2.49 -21.76 24.95
C LEU A 29 3.64 -22.64 25.46
N ALA A 30 3.49 -23.28 26.63
CA ALA A 30 4.52 -24.16 27.22
C ALA A 30 4.58 -25.56 26.56
N ASN A 31 3.44 -26.12 26.12
CA ASN A 31 3.34 -27.51 25.68
C ASN A 31 3.51 -27.73 24.16
N GLN A 32 3.89 -26.73 23.38
CA GLN A 32 4.04 -26.83 21.92
C GLN A 32 5.47 -26.61 21.41
N LEU A 33 6.49 -26.73 22.27
CA LEU A 33 7.89 -26.50 21.90
C LEU A 33 8.56 -27.80 21.36
N PRO A 34 9.06 -27.86 20.11
CA PRO A 34 10.08 -28.84 19.74
C PRO A 34 11.42 -28.52 20.42
N LYS A 35 12.26 -29.54 20.58
CA LYS A 35 13.55 -29.45 21.28
C LYS A 35 14.55 -28.53 20.54
N PRO A 36 15.49 -27.88 21.26
CA PRO A 36 16.34 -26.80 20.71
C PRO A 36 17.44 -27.24 19.73
N GLU A 37 17.45 -28.49 19.27
CA GLU A 37 18.61 -29.10 18.62
C GLU A 37 18.62 -28.93 17.08
N ASP A 38 17.58 -28.35 16.48
CA ASP A 38 17.37 -28.37 15.02
C ASP A 38 17.57 -27.03 14.25
N GLU A 39 18.06 -25.94 14.84
CA GLU A 39 18.20 -24.66 14.10
C GLU A 39 19.55 -23.95 14.27
N GLY A 40 20.40 -24.09 13.24
CA GLY A 40 21.65 -23.36 13.06
C GLY A 40 21.45 -22.00 12.36
N MET A 41 22.11 -20.98 12.93
CA MET A 41 22.48 -19.66 12.37
C MET A 41 21.37 -18.75 11.80
N GLY A 42 20.88 -17.83 12.64
CA GLY A 42 20.09 -16.68 12.22
C GLY A 42 20.94 -15.47 11.80
N MET A 43 20.92 -15.12 10.51
CA MET A 43 21.21 -13.77 10.00
C MET A 43 20.02 -13.29 9.17
N ASP A 44 19.80 -11.97 9.13
CA ASP A 44 18.79 -11.33 8.28
C ASP A 44 19.07 -11.61 6.79
N THR A 45 18.20 -12.43 6.19
CA THR A 45 18.43 -13.18 4.95
C THR A 45 17.26 -13.07 3.98
N SER A 46 16.33 -12.14 4.20
CA SER A 46 15.10 -11.96 3.42
C SER A 46 15.30 -11.74 1.91
N ASN A 47 16.53 -11.50 1.44
CA ASN A 47 16.91 -11.52 0.02
C ASN A 47 18.10 -12.43 -0.35
N VAL A 48 18.76 -13.07 0.62
CA VAL A 48 20.00 -13.85 0.38
C VAL A 48 19.69 -15.28 -0.06
N PHE A 49 18.51 -15.82 0.27
CA PHE A 49 18.13 -17.19 -0.08
C PHE A 49 17.63 -17.39 -1.52
N LYS A 50 17.62 -16.37 -2.38
CA LYS A 50 17.25 -16.54 -3.80
C LYS A 50 18.36 -17.14 -4.68
N TYR A 51 19.62 -17.08 -4.25
CA TYR A 51 20.74 -17.51 -5.08
C TYR A 51 21.55 -18.59 -4.36
N ALA A 52 21.84 -19.69 -5.06
CA ALA A 52 22.81 -20.66 -4.58
C ALA A 52 24.15 -19.94 -4.34
N PRO A 53 24.79 -20.08 -3.15
CA PRO A 53 25.98 -19.30 -2.79
C PRO A 53 27.14 -19.40 -3.79
N ASP A 54 27.27 -20.55 -4.44
CA ASP A 54 28.27 -20.91 -5.43
C ASP A 54 27.94 -20.41 -6.85
N SER A 55 26.68 -20.06 -7.13
CA SER A 55 26.28 -19.50 -8.43
C SER A 55 26.95 -18.15 -8.71
N ALA A 56 27.10 -17.80 -10.00
CA ALA A 56 27.64 -16.49 -10.40
C ALA A 56 26.84 -15.31 -9.80
N ALA A 57 25.53 -15.48 -9.60
CA ALA A 57 24.67 -14.52 -8.92
C ALA A 57 24.97 -14.44 -7.41
N GLY A 58 25.06 -15.58 -6.72
CA GLY A 58 25.42 -15.65 -5.30
C GLY A 58 26.79 -15.04 -5.02
N GLN A 59 27.79 -15.37 -5.83
CA GLN A 59 29.13 -14.79 -5.76
C GLN A 59 29.11 -13.26 -5.97
N TRP A 60 28.31 -12.76 -6.92
CA TRP A 60 28.19 -11.33 -7.14
C TRP A 60 27.54 -10.61 -5.94
N VAL A 61 26.48 -11.18 -5.35
CA VAL A 61 25.84 -10.62 -4.14
C VAL A 61 26.83 -10.57 -2.98
N ALA A 62 27.61 -11.64 -2.78
CA ALA A 62 28.66 -11.67 -1.77
C ALA A 62 29.72 -10.59 -2.00
N GLN A 63 30.10 -10.34 -3.26
CA GLN A 63 31.05 -9.27 -3.62
C GLN A 63 30.48 -7.87 -3.37
N VAL A 64 29.20 -7.64 -3.65
CA VAL A 64 28.53 -6.37 -3.31
C VAL A 64 28.51 -6.14 -1.81
N GLN A 65 28.20 -7.17 -1.01
CA GLN A 65 28.24 -7.08 0.46
C GLN A 65 29.65 -6.80 0.98
N LYS A 66 30.66 -7.50 0.44
CA LYS A 66 32.08 -7.26 0.77
C LYS A 66 32.47 -5.83 0.45
N PHE A 67 32.07 -5.33 -0.72
CA PHE A 67 32.34 -3.96 -1.13
C PHE A 67 31.74 -2.94 -0.15
N ARG A 68 30.47 -3.10 0.24
CA ARG A 68 29.81 -2.23 1.22
C ARG A 68 30.55 -2.17 2.56
N ARG A 69 31.05 -3.31 3.06
CA ARG A 69 31.84 -3.37 4.30
C ARG A 69 33.19 -2.65 4.18
N SER A 70 33.84 -2.74 3.01
CA SER A 70 35.14 -2.10 2.76
C SER A 70 35.06 -0.62 2.36
N MET A 71 33.86 -0.10 2.13
CA MET A 71 33.69 1.22 1.52
C MET A 71 34.27 2.36 2.37
N GLY A 72 34.23 2.23 3.70
CA GLY A 72 34.78 3.21 4.64
C GLY A 72 36.31 3.22 4.75
N THR A 73 36.99 2.16 4.30
CA THR A 73 38.46 2.03 4.36
C THR A 73 39.15 2.24 3.02
N ASN A 74 38.40 2.17 1.91
CA ASN A 74 38.92 2.42 0.56
C ASN A 74 38.96 3.91 0.23
N THR A 75 39.92 4.31 -0.60
CA THR A 75 39.94 5.65 -1.19
C THR A 75 38.75 5.85 -2.16
N PRO A 76 38.33 7.10 -2.41
CA PRO A 76 37.25 7.40 -3.37
C PRO A 76 37.50 6.81 -4.78
N ALA A 77 38.75 6.83 -5.27
CA ALA A 77 39.12 6.27 -6.56
C ALA A 77 39.04 4.74 -6.61
N GLN A 78 39.43 4.05 -5.52
CA GLN A 78 39.29 2.59 -5.39
C GLN A 78 37.81 2.19 -5.32
N ASN A 79 37.01 2.92 -4.53
CA ASN A 79 35.57 2.71 -4.44
C ASN A 79 34.89 2.86 -5.81
N ALA A 80 35.26 3.88 -6.58
CA ALA A 80 34.77 4.07 -7.93
C ALA A 80 35.13 2.90 -8.87
N ARG A 81 36.39 2.46 -8.85
CA ARG A 81 36.87 1.35 -9.68
C ARG A 81 36.15 0.03 -9.36
N THR A 82 36.02 -0.29 -8.07
CA THR A 82 35.37 -1.51 -7.60
C THR A 82 33.88 -1.52 -7.95
N TRP A 83 33.19 -0.39 -7.78
CA TRP A 83 31.79 -0.29 -8.18
C TRP A 83 31.59 -0.50 -9.69
N LEU A 84 32.42 0.12 -10.54
CA LEU A 84 32.35 -0.08 -12.00
C LEU A 84 32.67 -1.53 -12.41
N ALA A 85 33.56 -2.22 -11.69
CA ALA A 85 33.84 -3.63 -11.91
C ALA A 85 32.65 -4.53 -11.52
N LEU A 86 31.98 -4.25 -10.40
CA LEU A 86 30.76 -4.96 -9.99
C LEU A 86 29.63 -4.73 -11.00
N ALA A 87 29.49 -3.50 -11.52
CA ALA A 87 28.53 -3.17 -12.56
C ALA A 87 28.76 -3.96 -13.85
N GLN A 88 30.02 -4.04 -14.29
CA GLN A 88 30.44 -4.82 -15.45
C GLN A 88 30.18 -6.32 -15.24
N ARG A 89 30.65 -6.88 -14.12
CA ARG A 89 30.47 -8.31 -13.81
C ARG A 89 29.00 -8.70 -13.72
N ARG A 90 28.12 -7.83 -13.22
CA ARG A 90 26.67 -8.06 -13.24
C ARG A 90 26.15 -8.30 -14.65
N LEU A 91 26.67 -7.56 -15.63
CA LEU A 91 26.27 -7.67 -17.04
C LEU A 91 26.73 -9.00 -17.67
N GLU A 92 27.80 -9.59 -17.15
CA GLU A 92 28.41 -10.85 -17.57
C GLU A 92 27.76 -12.09 -16.95
N ILE A 93 27.02 -11.96 -15.83
CA ILE A 93 26.29 -13.09 -15.22
C ILE A 93 25.29 -13.67 -16.24
N PRO A 94 25.43 -14.95 -16.63
CA PRO A 94 24.51 -15.60 -17.54
C PRO A 94 23.09 -15.59 -16.98
N LEU A 95 22.12 -15.37 -17.86
CA LEU A 95 20.72 -15.59 -17.56
C LEU A 95 20.46 -17.10 -17.66
N HIS A 96 20.61 -17.84 -16.56
CA HIS A 96 20.24 -19.27 -16.54
C HIS A 96 18.73 -19.47 -16.38
N ASP A 97 18.28 -20.65 -16.80
CA ASP A 97 16.93 -21.13 -17.13
C ASP A 97 15.72 -20.31 -16.63
N ALA A 98 14.89 -19.88 -17.59
CA ALA A 98 13.85 -18.86 -17.50
C ALA A 98 12.60 -19.21 -16.67
N ARG A 99 12.66 -20.19 -15.75
CA ARG A 99 11.47 -20.59 -14.97
C ARG A 99 11.20 -19.68 -13.77
N THR A 100 12.20 -18.95 -13.26
CA THR A 100 12.01 -17.98 -12.19
C THR A 100 12.76 -16.69 -12.51
N TYR A 101 12.00 -15.66 -12.90
CA TYR A 101 12.44 -14.32 -13.29
C TYR A 101 13.31 -13.58 -12.24
N ASP A 102 13.45 -14.14 -11.03
CA ASP A 102 14.15 -13.57 -9.88
C ASP A 102 15.66 -13.89 -9.83
N ASN A 103 16.19 -14.67 -10.77
CA ASN A 103 17.53 -15.27 -10.62
C ASN A 103 18.71 -14.38 -11.05
N ARG A 104 18.49 -13.14 -11.51
CA ARG A 104 19.56 -12.17 -11.71
C ARG A 104 19.58 -11.14 -10.58
N PRO A 105 20.74 -10.84 -9.98
CA PRO A 105 20.85 -9.75 -9.04
C PRO A 105 20.33 -8.43 -9.66
N THR A 106 19.41 -7.79 -8.97
CA THR A 106 18.75 -6.58 -9.48
C THR A 106 19.76 -5.43 -9.59
N PHE A 107 19.54 -4.51 -10.53
CA PHE A 107 20.35 -3.29 -10.61
C PHE A 107 20.21 -2.46 -9.32
N SER A 108 19.04 -2.52 -8.66
CA SER A 108 18.80 -1.91 -7.35
C SER A 108 19.80 -2.34 -6.29
N ALA A 109 20.21 -3.62 -6.24
CA ALA A 109 21.22 -4.09 -5.30
C ALA A 109 22.59 -3.40 -5.51
N LEU A 110 22.97 -3.10 -6.76
CA LEU A 110 24.18 -2.36 -7.09
C LEU A 110 24.06 -0.87 -6.74
N VAL A 111 22.89 -0.27 -6.97
CA VAL A 111 22.60 1.13 -6.60
C VAL A 111 22.65 1.32 -5.09
N LYS A 112 22.12 0.38 -4.30
CA LYS A 112 22.25 0.39 -2.83
C LYS A 112 23.70 0.27 -2.33
N ALA A 113 24.61 -0.12 -3.21
CA ALA A 113 26.04 -0.18 -2.95
C ALA A 113 26.81 0.98 -3.60
N LEU A 114 26.15 2.06 -4.03
CA LEU A 114 26.82 3.23 -4.57
C LEU A 114 27.84 3.79 -3.56
N PRO A 115 29.07 4.15 -3.99
CA PRO A 115 30.04 4.75 -3.10
C PRO A 115 29.60 6.16 -2.67
N SER A 116 30.21 6.67 -1.60
CA SER A 116 29.94 8.02 -1.09
C SER A 116 30.17 9.11 -2.16
N PRO A 117 29.56 10.31 -2.02
CA PRO A 117 29.67 11.38 -3.00
C PRO A 117 31.11 11.78 -3.37
N ALA A 118 32.05 11.64 -2.44
CA ALA A 118 33.47 11.88 -2.67
C ALA A 118 34.06 11.01 -3.80
N ALA A 119 33.49 9.84 -4.07
CA ALA A 119 33.93 8.93 -5.13
C ALA A 119 33.35 9.25 -6.51
N TRP A 120 32.31 10.08 -6.60
CA TRP A 120 31.56 10.29 -7.84
C TRP A 120 32.37 10.94 -8.96
N PRO A 121 33.27 11.93 -8.72
CA PRO A 121 34.09 12.49 -9.79
C PRO A 121 35.02 11.43 -10.42
N ALA A 122 35.61 10.58 -9.59
CA ALA A 122 36.45 9.47 -10.04
C ALA A 122 35.63 8.41 -10.78
N LEU A 123 34.41 8.13 -10.32
CA LEU A 123 33.45 7.24 -10.98
C LEU A 123 33.11 7.78 -12.37
N LEU A 124 32.84 9.09 -12.52
CA LEU A 124 32.45 9.70 -13.79
C LEU A 124 33.60 9.66 -14.78
N SER A 125 34.77 10.13 -14.34
CA SER A 125 35.98 10.17 -15.17
C SER A 125 36.36 8.78 -15.67
N GLN A 126 36.34 7.76 -14.80
CA GLN A 126 36.64 6.38 -15.18
C GLN A 126 35.58 5.79 -16.12
N ALA A 127 34.29 6.07 -15.88
CA ALA A 127 33.22 5.63 -16.76
C ALA A 127 33.32 6.29 -18.15
N LYS A 128 33.58 7.61 -18.19
CA LYS A 128 33.78 8.39 -19.42
C LYS A 128 34.97 7.89 -20.24
N ALA A 129 36.10 7.63 -19.57
CA ALA A 129 37.31 7.12 -20.23
C ALA A 129 37.07 5.73 -20.87
N LYS A 130 36.40 4.81 -20.14
CA LYS A 130 36.03 3.50 -20.69
C LYS A 130 35.05 3.62 -21.84
N TYR A 131 34.02 4.46 -21.69
CA TYR A 131 33.02 4.72 -22.74
C TYR A 131 33.62 5.31 -24.01
N THR A 132 34.56 6.26 -23.88
CA THR A 132 35.22 6.90 -25.02
C THR A 132 36.12 5.92 -25.79
N LYS A 133 36.87 5.07 -25.07
CA LYS A 133 37.79 4.10 -25.68
C LYS A 133 37.06 2.92 -26.34
N ALA A 134 35.98 2.46 -25.74
CA ALA A 134 35.21 1.32 -26.22
C ALA A 134 33.74 1.55 -25.86
N PRO A 135 32.94 2.21 -26.73
CA PRO A 135 31.52 2.38 -26.51
C PRO A 135 30.84 1.02 -26.63
N THR A 136 30.84 0.26 -25.55
CA THR A 136 30.06 -0.95 -25.38
C THR A 136 28.81 -0.61 -24.57
N GLN A 137 27.81 -1.48 -24.62
CA GLN A 137 26.57 -1.28 -23.90
C GLN A 137 26.80 -1.09 -22.38
N ALA A 138 27.73 -1.84 -21.81
CA ALA A 138 28.08 -1.76 -20.40
C ALA A 138 28.70 -0.40 -20.05
N ASN A 139 29.65 0.06 -20.86
CA ASN A 139 30.31 1.34 -20.65
C ASN A 139 29.35 2.52 -20.80
N ALA A 140 28.39 2.43 -21.72
CA ALA A 140 27.41 3.48 -21.95
C ALA A 140 26.38 3.58 -20.79
N ILE A 141 25.89 2.45 -20.26
CA ILE A 141 25.00 2.42 -19.08
C ILE A 141 25.72 2.97 -17.84
N ASN A 142 26.96 2.53 -17.62
CA ASN A 142 27.77 3.01 -16.51
C ASN A 142 27.98 4.53 -16.61
N TYR A 143 28.42 5.04 -17.77
CA TYR A 143 28.64 6.47 -17.98
C TYR A 143 27.39 7.31 -17.75
N TYR A 144 26.24 6.88 -18.28
CA TYR A 144 24.96 7.55 -18.06
C TYR A 144 24.59 7.62 -16.58
N PHE A 145 24.65 6.50 -15.87
CA PHE A 145 24.26 6.43 -14.47
C PHE A 145 25.11 7.36 -13.61
N VAL A 146 26.43 7.42 -13.84
CA VAL A 146 27.28 8.35 -13.09
C VAL A 146 26.98 9.80 -13.44
N ALA A 147 26.74 10.12 -14.72
CA ALA A 147 26.38 11.48 -15.13
C ALA A 147 25.04 11.94 -14.51
N ARG A 148 24.10 11.00 -14.29
CA ARG A 148 22.85 11.25 -13.56
C ARG A 148 23.09 11.56 -12.09
N VAL A 149 23.91 10.73 -11.43
CA VAL A 149 24.29 10.93 -10.02
C VAL A 149 24.99 12.28 -9.79
N GLN A 150 25.80 12.75 -10.74
CA GLN A 150 26.46 14.05 -10.68
C GLN A 150 25.63 15.22 -11.21
N ASN A 151 24.40 14.96 -11.66
CA ASN A 151 23.46 15.94 -12.19
C ASN A 151 24.04 16.86 -13.30
N SER A 152 24.95 16.34 -14.15
CA SER A 152 25.57 17.08 -15.27
C SER A 152 24.73 16.90 -16.55
N PRO A 153 23.92 17.89 -16.98
CA PRO A 153 22.96 17.70 -18.07
C PRO A 153 23.63 17.44 -19.42
N GLY A 154 24.79 18.06 -19.67
CA GLY A 154 25.55 17.90 -20.91
C GLY A 154 26.13 16.49 -21.08
N ASP A 155 26.73 15.94 -20.01
CA ASP A 155 27.29 14.59 -20.05
C ASP A 155 26.19 13.51 -20.13
N GLN A 156 25.02 13.76 -19.51
CA GLN A 156 23.85 12.87 -19.59
C GLN A 156 23.36 12.73 -21.04
N VAL A 157 23.17 13.85 -21.75
CA VAL A 157 22.73 13.84 -23.15
C VAL A 157 23.73 13.10 -24.04
N GLN A 158 25.03 13.30 -23.83
CA GLN A 158 26.06 12.59 -24.60
C GLN A 158 26.07 11.08 -24.32
N ALA A 159 25.90 10.68 -23.06
CA ALA A 159 25.78 9.28 -22.68
C ALA A 159 24.56 8.61 -23.35
N LEU A 160 23.42 9.31 -23.38
CA LEU A 160 22.19 8.82 -24.00
C LEU A 160 22.32 8.60 -25.50
N ARG A 161 22.92 9.55 -26.21
CA ARG A 161 23.24 9.39 -27.64
C ARG A 161 24.13 8.17 -27.88
N GLY A 162 25.07 7.92 -26.98
CA GLY A 162 25.91 6.72 -26.98
C GLY A 162 25.14 5.42 -26.88
N ILE A 163 24.34 5.29 -25.82
CA ILE A 163 23.51 4.11 -25.60
C ILE A 163 22.56 3.90 -26.79
N TYR A 164 21.95 4.96 -27.32
CA TYR A 164 21.08 4.89 -28.50
C TYR A 164 21.80 4.33 -29.73
N ARG A 165 22.98 4.87 -30.09
CA ARG A 165 23.76 4.41 -31.25
C ARG A 165 24.15 2.93 -31.16
N LEU A 166 24.37 2.42 -29.95
CA LEU A 166 24.72 1.01 -29.73
C LEU A 166 23.52 0.08 -29.79
N LEU A 167 22.36 0.53 -29.34
CA LEU A 167 21.16 -0.30 -29.26
C LEU A 167 20.31 -0.24 -30.52
N ALA A 168 20.25 0.88 -31.23
CA ALA A 168 19.41 1.03 -32.42
C ALA A 168 19.69 -0.05 -33.49
N PRO A 169 20.95 -0.38 -33.86
CA PRO A 169 21.22 -1.47 -34.81
C PRO A 169 20.78 -2.84 -34.27
N GLN A 170 20.95 -3.12 -32.98
CA GLN A 170 20.53 -4.39 -32.37
C GLN A 170 19.02 -4.57 -32.42
N VAL A 171 18.28 -3.50 -32.12
CA VAL A 171 16.82 -3.47 -32.24
C VAL A 171 16.40 -3.69 -33.69
N GLN A 172 17.05 -3.02 -34.64
CA GLN A 172 16.76 -3.18 -36.07
C GLN A 172 17.05 -4.60 -36.58
N THR A 173 18.13 -5.23 -36.11
CA THR A 173 18.45 -6.62 -36.43
C THR A 173 17.43 -7.58 -35.83
N LEU A 174 17.03 -7.38 -34.57
CA LEU A 174 15.97 -8.17 -33.93
C LEU A 174 14.61 -7.96 -34.59
N ALA A 175 14.36 -6.75 -35.11
CA ALA A 175 13.16 -6.38 -35.86
C ALA A 175 13.00 -7.16 -37.15
N SER A 176 14.13 -7.37 -37.82
CA SER A 176 14.19 -8.01 -39.13
C SER A 176 14.26 -9.53 -39.02
N SER A 177 14.43 -10.08 -37.81
CA SER A 177 14.48 -11.53 -37.57
C SER A 177 13.07 -12.14 -37.57
N PRO A 178 12.85 -13.32 -38.20
CA PRO A 178 11.59 -14.05 -38.13
C PRO A 178 11.20 -14.38 -36.68
N GLN A 179 9.90 -14.65 -36.46
CA GLN A 179 9.30 -14.99 -35.16
C GLN A 179 10.20 -15.96 -34.37
N PRO A 180 10.40 -15.74 -33.06
CA PRO A 180 11.30 -16.56 -32.25
C PRO A 180 10.79 -18.01 -32.24
N THR A 181 11.59 -18.95 -32.77
CA THR A 181 11.28 -20.39 -32.74
C THR A 181 11.79 -21.06 -31.47
N LYS A 182 12.60 -20.36 -30.65
CA LYS A 182 13.20 -20.86 -29.41
C LYS A 182 12.95 -19.90 -28.26
N VAL A 183 12.75 -20.44 -27.05
CA VAL A 183 12.55 -19.69 -25.79
C VAL A 183 13.66 -18.63 -25.57
N GLY A 184 14.90 -18.94 -25.94
CA GLY A 184 16.03 -18.01 -25.82
C GLY A 184 15.94 -16.76 -26.71
N ASP A 185 15.20 -16.82 -27.82
CA ASP A 185 15.03 -15.67 -28.72
C ASP A 185 13.96 -14.71 -28.20
N THR A 186 12.91 -15.23 -27.55
CA THR A 186 11.93 -14.42 -26.81
C THR A 186 12.62 -13.60 -25.72
N GLU A 187 13.55 -14.22 -25.00
CA GLU A 187 14.30 -13.57 -23.93
C GLU A 187 15.28 -12.49 -24.45
N LYS A 188 16.04 -12.78 -25.51
CA LYS A 188 16.90 -11.77 -26.16
C LYS A 188 16.11 -10.56 -26.63
N ARG A 189 14.93 -10.78 -27.22
CA ARG A 189 14.01 -9.72 -27.62
C ARG A 189 13.54 -8.93 -26.40
N ARG A 190 13.07 -9.60 -25.33
CA ARG A 190 12.58 -8.96 -24.10
C ARG A 190 13.64 -8.05 -23.46
N ILE A 191 14.88 -8.53 -23.36
CA ILE A 191 16.03 -7.77 -22.86
C ILE A 191 16.31 -6.54 -23.74
N ALA A 192 16.23 -6.69 -25.07
CA ALA A 192 16.40 -5.56 -25.98
C ALA A 192 15.30 -4.51 -25.74
N LEU A 193 14.06 -4.92 -25.47
CA LEU A 193 12.97 -4.01 -25.14
C LEU A 193 13.13 -3.32 -23.80
N GLU A 194 13.54 -4.04 -22.74
CA GLU A 194 13.85 -3.39 -21.45
C GLU A 194 14.91 -2.30 -21.63
N LYS A 195 15.92 -2.58 -22.46
CA LYS A 195 16.97 -1.61 -22.77
C LYS A 195 16.45 -0.43 -23.58
N VAL A 196 15.57 -0.66 -24.56
CA VAL A 196 14.91 0.40 -25.35
C VAL A 196 13.97 1.23 -24.48
N ASN A 197 13.18 0.60 -23.63
CA ASN A 197 12.27 1.28 -22.71
C ASN A 197 13.07 2.13 -21.73
N HIS A 198 14.12 1.58 -21.12
CA HIS A 198 15.00 2.36 -20.26
C HIS A 198 15.57 3.55 -21.03
N LEU A 199 16.18 3.32 -22.21
CA LEU A 199 16.65 4.38 -23.10
C LEU A 199 15.61 5.47 -23.37
N CYS A 200 14.37 5.09 -23.66
CA CYS A 200 13.30 6.02 -23.97
C CYS A 200 12.85 6.82 -22.74
N THR A 201 12.82 6.19 -21.56
CA THR A 201 12.63 6.90 -20.28
C THR A 201 13.72 7.93 -20.05
N LEU A 202 14.98 7.59 -20.36
CA LEU A 202 16.06 8.55 -20.15
C LEU A 202 16.07 9.66 -21.22
N MET A 203 15.69 9.35 -22.46
CA MET A 203 15.60 10.34 -23.54
C MET A 203 14.35 11.22 -23.46
N SER A 204 13.27 10.77 -22.81
CA SER A 204 12.09 11.61 -22.58
C SER A 204 12.38 12.78 -21.63
N GLU A 205 13.42 12.65 -20.79
CA GLU A 205 13.96 13.70 -19.93
C GLU A 205 14.85 14.72 -20.69
N SER A 206 15.25 14.43 -21.93
CA SER A 206 16.07 15.35 -22.74
C SER A 206 15.29 16.64 -23.03
N PRO A 207 15.88 17.85 -22.96
CA PRO A 207 15.19 19.08 -23.36
C PRO A 207 14.98 19.18 -24.90
N ASP A 208 15.67 18.36 -25.69
CA ASP A 208 15.64 18.41 -27.16
C ASP A 208 14.48 17.56 -27.73
N VAL A 209 13.48 18.24 -28.31
CA VAL A 209 12.29 17.61 -28.92
C VAL A 209 12.66 16.62 -30.02
N SER A 210 13.71 16.87 -30.81
CA SER A 210 14.10 15.98 -31.91
C SER A 210 14.59 14.63 -31.39
N GLN A 211 15.30 14.63 -30.25
CA GLN A 211 15.77 13.41 -29.58
C GLN A 211 14.62 12.64 -28.96
N LYS A 212 13.67 13.34 -28.32
CA LYS A 212 12.44 12.73 -27.79
C LYS A 212 11.67 12.01 -28.90
N VAL A 213 11.55 12.63 -30.09
CA VAL A 213 10.90 12.03 -31.26
C VAL A 213 11.66 10.82 -31.77
N ALA A 214 13.00 10.90 -31.91
CA ALA A 214 13.82 9.78 -32.38
C ALA A 214 13.75 8.58 -31.42
N ALA A 215 13.77 8.84 -30.11
CA ALA A 215 13.57 7.84 -29.06
C ALA A 215 12.23 7.14 -29.21
N LEU A 216 11.15 7.91 -29.32
CA LEU A 216 9.82 7.36 -29.44
C LEU A 216 9.63 6.54 -30.71
N LYS A 217 10.16 6.99 -31.86
CA LYS A 217 10.15 6.21 -33.10
C LYS A 217 10.82 4.84 -32.92
N LEU A 218 11.96 4.80 -32.24
CA LEU A 218 12.65 3.55 -31.95
C LEU A 218 11.82 2.67 -31.01
N GLN A 219 11.16 3.26 -30.02
CA GLN A 219 10.28 2.53 -29.10
C GLN A 219 9.07 1.93 -29.84
N ILE A 220 8.42 2.69 -30.72
CA ILE A 220 7.28 2.24 -31.55
C ILE A 220 7.72 1.10 -32.47
N GLN A 221 8.87 1.26 -33.13
CA GLN A 221 9.47 0.21 -33.96
C GLN A 221 9.73 -1.03 -33.12
N ALA A 222 10.33 -0.89 -31.95
CA ALA A 222 10.58 -2.01 -31.04
C ALA A 222 9.25 -2.70 -30.65
N ALA A 223 8.24 -1.93 -30.22
CA ALA A 223 6.94 -2.44 -29.78
C ALA A 223 6.23 -3.30 -30.84
N SER A 224 6.39 -2.95 -32.12
CA SER A 224 5.80 -3.69 -33.23
C SER A 224 6.34 -5.12 -33.41
N LEU A 225 7.47 -5.44 -32.75
CA LEU A 225 8.18 -6.72 -32.87
C LEU A 225 7.80 -7.75 -31.81
N PHE A 226 7.01 -7.33 -30.81
CA PHE A 226 6.73 -8.13 -29.63
C PHE A 226 5.37 -8.80 -29.67
N SER A 227 5.31 -9.88 -28.90
CA SER A 227 4.13 -10.69 -28.70
C SER A 227 2.99 -9.85 -28.10
N PRO A 228 1.71 -10.13 -28.43
CA PRO A 228 0.54 -9.47 -27.83
C PRO A 228 0.50 -9.48 -26.29
N TYR A 229 1.32 -10.30 -25.63
CA TYR A 229 1.36 -10.41 -24.17
C TYR A 229 2.14 -9.28 -23.47
N GLN A 230 2.96 -8.50 -24.16
CA GLN A 230 3.70 -7.41 -23.53
C GLN A 230 3.06 -6.05 -23.80
N GLN A 231 2.65 -5.38 -22.72
CA GLN A 231 2.08 -4.05 -22.76
C GLN A 231 3.16 -2.99 -23.03
N PHE A 232 2.88 -2.09 -23.96
CA PHE A 232 3.67 -0.93 -24.32
C PHE A 232 3.10 0.30 -23.61
N GLU A 233 3.82 0.84 -22.64
CA GLU A 233 3.44 2.07 -21.96
C GLU A 233 3.73 3.28 -22.85
N ILE A 234 2.71 4.13 -23.04
CA ILE A 234 2.84 5.36 -23.81
C ILE A 234 3.66 6.36 -23.00
N PRO A 235 4.79 6.88 -23.52
CA PRO A 235 5.57 7.86 -22.78
C PRO A 235 4.83 9.19 -22.65
N ASN A 236 4.80 9.76 -21.43
CA ASN A 236 4.21 11.08 -21.13
C ASN A 236 4.75 12.21 -22.02
N VAL A 237 5.92 12.00 -22.62
CA VAL A 237 6.54 12.97 -23.52
C VAL A 237 5.64 13.36 -24.69
N LEU A 238 4.77 12.46 -25.16
CA LEU A 238 3.83 12.73 -26.23
C LEU A 238 2.84 13.84 -25.88
N ALA A 239 2.42 13.93 -24.60
CA ALA A 239 1.51 14.97 -24.13
C ALA A 239 2.17 16.36 -24.07
N SER A 240 3.50 16.40 -23.99
CA SER A 240 4.28 17.65 -23.95
C SER A 240 4.66 18.19 -25.35
N MET A 241 4.41 17.43 -26.40
CA MET A 241 4.77 17.79 -27.77
C MET A 241 3.61 18.49 -28.50
N ASP A 242 3.96 19.31 -29.49
CA ASP A 242 2.98 19.87 -30.43
C ASP A 242 2.20 18.74 -31.14
N GLU A 243 0.89 18.94 -31.33
CA GLU A 243 0.00 17.95 -31.96
C GLU A 243 0.49 17.52 -33.35
N LYS A 244 1.10 18.42 -34.13
CA LYS A 244 1.66 18.10 -35.46
C LYS A 244 2.80 17.09 -35.39
N VAL A 245 3.48 17.00 -34.25
CA VAL A 245 4.58 16.05 -34.01
C VAL A 245 4.05 14.77 -33.35
N SER A 246 3.20 14.88 -32.34
CA SER A 246 2.71 13.74 -31.58
C SER A 246 1.68 12.91 -32.35
N ALA A 247 0.81 13.52 -33.16
CA ALA A 247 -0.27 12.82 -33.85
C ALA A 247 0.22 11.76 -34.87
N PRO A 248 1.21 12.03 -35.75
CA PRO A 248 1.74 11.01 -36.66
C PRO A 248 2.40 9.84 -35.92
N LEU A 249 3.13 10.12 -34.82
CA LEU A 249 3.80 9.10 -34.01
C LEU A 249 2.78 8.22 -33.28
N LEU A 250 1.78 8.84 -32.67
CA LEU A 250 0.71 8.12 -31.99
C LEU A 250 -0.10 7.27 -32.98
N LYS A 251 -0.42 7.80 -34.16
CA LYS A 251 -1.08 7.05 -35.23
C LYS A 251 -0.25 5.83 -35.65
N GLN A 252 1.05 6.01 -35.87
CA GLN A 252 1.96 4.90 -36.20
C GLN A 252 1.98 3.84 -35.10
N LEU A 253 2.02 4.25 -33.83
CA LEU A 253 1.95 3.34 -32.69
C LEU A 253 0.62 2.58 -32.66
N MET A 254 -0.51 3.27 -32.83
CA MET A 254 -1.83 2.65 -32.80
C MET A 254 -1.98 1.63 -33.94
N LEU A 255 -1.55 1.95 -35.16
CA LEU A 255 -1.55 1.02 -36.30
C LEU A 255 -0.60 -0.18 -36.13
N SER A 256 0.30 -0.15 -35.16
CA SER A 256 1.22 -1.25 -34.90
C SER A 256 0.54 -2.45 -34.25
N LYS A 257 1.23 -3.59 -34.26
CA LYS A 257 0.79 -4.81 -33.57
C LYS A 257 1.00 -4.77 -32.05
N ALA A 258 1.55 -3.68 -31.51
CA ALA A 258 1.80 -3.56 -30.08
C ALA A 258 0.50 -3.65 -29.27
N ASN A 259 0.57 -4.31 -28.12
CA ASN A 259 -0.44 -4.21 -27.09
C ASN A 259 -0.15 -2.92 -26.30
N ILE A 260 -0.98 -1.90 -26.42
CA ILE A 260 -0.70 -0.56 -25.87
C ILE A 260 -1.36 -0.43 -24.50
N ALA A 261 -0.57 -0.13 -23.48
CA ALA A 261 -1.03 0.22 -22.15
C ALA A 261 -1.35 1.71 -22.03
N TRP A 262 -2.62 2.02 -21.77
CA TRP A 262 -3.10 3.39 -21.65
C TRP A 262 -3.18 3.90 -20.19
N TYR A 263 -2.81 3.09 -19.19
CA TYR A 263 -3.01 3.41 -17.77
C TYR A 263 -2.14 4.54 -17.21
N ASN A 264 -1.20 5.09 -18.00
CA ASN A 264 -0.35 6.24 -17.63
C ASN A 264 -0.29 7.32 -18.73
N ALA A 265 -1.16 7.29 -19.73
CA ALA A 265 -1.02 8.09 -20.96
C ALA A 265 -1.55 9.54 -20.84
N TYR A 266 -1.45 10.15 -19.66
CA TYR A 266 -2.14 11.40 -19.32
C TYR A 266 -1.92 12.51 -20.37
N GLY A 267 -3.02 12.94 -20.99
CA GLY A 267 -3.04 14.04 -21.96
C GLY A 267 -2.87 13.59 -23.42
N VAL A 268 -2.55 12.31 -23.67
CA VAL A 268 -2.43 11.74 -25.02
C VAL A 268 -3.74 11.06 -25.46
N GLU A 269 -4.60 10.69 -24.51
CA GLU A 269 -5.79 9.90 -24.79
C GLU A 269 -6.83 10.66 -25.63
N ASP A 270 -6.95 11.99 -25.42
CA ASP A 270 -7.83 12.83 -26.23
C ASP A 270 -7.39 12.84 -27.70
N LEU A 271 -6.07 12.97 -27.94
CA LEU A 271 -5.51 12.89 -29.29
C LEU A 271 -5.70 11.49 -29.90
N ALA A 272 -5.48 10.43 -29.13
CA ALA A 272 -5.71 9.06 -29.58
C ALA A 272 -7.17 8.83 -30.01
N ARG A 273 -8.13 9.29 -29.19
CA ARG A 273 -9.57 9.22 -29.50
C ARG A 273 -9.91 10.01 -30.75
N LYS A 274 -9.38 11.23 -30.89
CA LYS A 274 -9.57 12.09 -32.07
C LYS A 274 -9.04 11.40 -33.34
N LEU A 275 -7.82 10.87 -33.29
CA LEU A 275 -7.21 10.13 -34.41
C LEU A 275 -8.07 8.92 -34.80
N TRP A 276 -8.46 8.11 -33.83
CA TRP A 276 -9.28 6.92 -34.08
C TRP A 276 -10.64 7.26 -34.70
N LEU A 277 -11.30 8.32 -34.22
CA LEU A 277 -12.58 8.76 -34.79
C LEU A 277 -12.44 9.28 -36.24
N SER A 278 -11.28 9.85 -36.58
CA SER A 278 -11.02 10.41 -37.91
C SER A 278 -10.46 9.42 -38.95
N ASP A 279 -9.87 8.30 -38.51
CA ASP A 279 -9.16 7.37 -39.40
C ASP A 279 -9.81 5.98 -39.44
N PRO A 280 -10.44 5.58 -40.58
CA PRO A 280 -11.04 4.27 -40.74
C PRO A 280 -10.09 3.08 -40.57
N GLN A 281 -8.77 3.26 -40.78
CA GLN A 281 -7.80 2.18 -40.55
C GLN A 281 -7.63 1.89 -39.07
N LEU A 282 -7.64 2.92 -38.22
CA LEU A 282 -7.58 2.77 -36.76
C LEU A 282 -8.85 2.11 -36.22
N GLN A 283 -10.00 2.38 -36.85
CA GLN A 283 -11.30 1.77 -36.51
C GLN A 283 -11.41 0.26 -36.78
N LYS A 284 -10.35 -0.37 -37.31
CA LYS A 284 -10.27 -1.84 -37.44
C LYS A 284 -9.88 -2.54 -36.15
N LYS A 285 -9.30 -1.81 -35.18
CA LYS A 285 -8.90 -2.32 -33.86
C LYS A 285 -9.67 -1.60 -32.75
N PRO A 286 -10.29 -2.32 -31.80
CA PRO A 286 -10.90 -1.70 -30.64
C PRO A 286 -9.84 -1.27 -29.62
N TYR A 287 -9.96 -0.06 -29.07
CA TYR A 287 -9.14 0.43 -27.94
C TYR A 287 -10.05 0.76 -26.76
N TRP A 288 -10.50 -0.28 -26.06
CA TRP A 288 -11.46 -0.14 -24.95
C TRP A 288 -10.90 0.66 -23.78
N GLU A 289 -9.58 0.63 -23.57
CA GLU A 289 -8.87 1.34 -22.51
C GLU A 289 -8.92 2.87 -22.67
N LEU A 290 -9.17 3.36 -23.89
CA LEU A 290 -9.39 4.80 -24.16
C LEU A 290 -10.75 5.30 -23.65
N ILE A 291 -11.63 4.40 -23.22
CA ILE A 291 -12.91 4.71 -22.60
C ILE A 291 -12.71 4.81 -21.08
N ASN A 292 -12.09 5.91 -20.66
CA ASN A 292 -11.65 6.15 -19.28
C ASN A 292 -12.27 7.39 -18.62
N SER A 293 -13.16 8.11 -19.31
CA SER A 293 -13.84 9.30 -18.79
C SER A 293 -15.15 9.59 -19.55
N VAL A 294 -16.01 10.44 -18.97
CA VAL A 294 -17.24 10.91 -19.65
C VAL A 294 -16.93 11.69 -20.91
N LYS A 295 -15.79 12.40 -20.98
CA LYS A 295 -15.35 13.09 -22.21
C LYS A 295 -15.18 12.13 -23.39
N ALA A 296 -14.87 10.86 -23.13
CA ALA A 296 -14.73 9.84 -24.16
C ALA A 296 -16.07 9.28 -24.66
N TRP A 297 -17.23 9.79 -24.23
CA TRP A 297 -18.52 9.16 -24.52
C TRP A 297 -18.84 9.05 -26.03
N LYS A 298 -18.45 10.02 -26.86
CA LYS A 298 -18.65 9.95 -28.32
C LYS A 298 -17.80 8.86 -28.96
N PHE A 299 -16.55 8.72 -28.49
CA PHE A 299 -15.67 7.61 -28.86
C PHE A 299 -16.27 6.27 -28.41
N ALA A 300 -16.80 6.20 -27.19
CA ALA A 300 -17.46 5.03 -26.64
C ALA A 300 -18.72 4.63 -27.45
N ASP A 301 -19.57 5.59 -27.85
CA ASP A 301 -20.76 5.30 -28.66
C ASP A 301 -20.37 4.75 -30.03
N LYS A 302 -19.35 5.34 -30.69
CA LYS A 302 -18.86 4.82 -31.97
C LYS A 302 -18.22 3.43 -31.82
N MET A 303 -17.47 3.19 -30.76
CA MET A 303 -16.91 1.88 -30.41
C MET A 303 -18.01 0.83 -30.22
N LEU A 304 -19.10 1.14 -29.50
CA LEU A 304 -20.23 0.23 -29.30
C LEU A 304 -21.00 -0.08 -30.59
N GLN A 305 -21.01 0.84 -31.56
CA GLN A 305 -21.60 0.61 -32.88
C GLN A 305 -20.78 -0.37 -33.72
N LEU A 306 -19.44 -0.25 -33.69
CA LEU A 306 -18.55 -1.13 -34.45
C LEU A 306 -18.29 -2.47 -33.75
N TYR A 307 -18.31 -2.48 -32.41
CA TYR A 307 -17.95 -3.62 -31.57
C TYR A 307 -18.99 -3.82 -30.46
N PRO A 308 -20.20 -4.30 -30.79
CA PRO A 308 -21.29 -4.44 -29.81
C PRO A 308 -21.07 -5.58 -28.80
N THR A 309 -20.16 -6.52 -29.11
CA THR A 309 -19.84 -7.67 -28.28
C THR A 309 -18.46 -7.52 -27.62
N PRO A 310 -18.27 -8.04 -26.40
CA PRO A 310 -16.98 -7.98 -25.74
C PRO A 310 -15.95 -8.80 -26.51
N PRO A 311 -14.72 -8.31 -26.64
CA PRO A 311 -13.69 -9.04 -27.36
C PRO A 311 -13.27 -10.28 -26.55
N LYS A 312 -12.84 -11.34 -27.26
CA LYS A 312 -12.46 -12.62 -26.63
C LYS A 312 -11.06 -12.60 -26.00
N ASP A 313 -10.31 -11.52 -26.20
CA ASP A 313 -8.87 -11.40 -25.97
C ASP A 313 -8.48 -10.92 -24.57
N GLY A 314 -9.34 -11.15 -23.57
CA GLY A 314 -9.03 -10.92 -22.15
C GLY A 314 -9.40 -9.53 -21.63
N VAL A 315 -9.81 -8.60 -22.51
CA VAL A 315 -10.53 -7.39 -22.08
C VAL A 315 -11.98 -7.82 -21.81
N GLY A 316 -12.24 -8.28 -20.60
CA GLY A 316 -13.50 -8.94 -20.23
C GLY A 316 -14.79 -8.15 -20.55
N PRO A 317 -15.97 -8.76 -20.35
CA PRO A 317 -17.29 -8.14 -20.60
C PRO A 317 -17.47 -6.74 -19.98
N ASP A 318 -16.66 -6.42 -18.98
CA ASP A 318 -16.55 -5.14 -18.30
C ASP A 318 -16.25 -3.96 -19.23
N ALA A 319 -15.51 -4.12 -20.33
CA ALA A 319 -15.19 -3.01 -21.23
C ALA A 319 -16.42 -2.45 -21.96
N VAL A 320 -17.27 -3.34 -22.48
CA VAL A 320 -18.52 -2.95 -23.16
C VAL A 320 -19.48 -2.30 -22.17
N ASN A 321 -19.60 -2.86 -20.97
CA ASN A 321 -20.48 -2.30 -19.94
C ASN A 321 -19.99 -0.93 -19.46
N ARG A 322 -18.67 -0.75 -19.31
CA ARG A 322 -18.05 0.54 -19.00
C ARG A 322 -18.30 1.57 -20.11
N ALA A 323 -18.14 1.17 -21.37
CA ALA A 323 -18.46 2.02 -22.52
C ALA A 323 -19.93 2.49 -22.48
N ARG A 324 -20.87 1.58 -22.22
CA ARG A 324 -22.29 1.91 -22.04
C ARG A 324 -22.50 2.93 -20.93
N SER A 325 -21.86 2.74 -19.76
CA SER A 325 -21.94 3.67 -18.63
C SER A 325 -21.42 5.08 -18.99
N TYR A 326 -20.33 5.18 -19.74
CA TYR A 326 -19.83 6.48 -20.20
C TYR A 326 -20.71 7.12 -21.27
N VAL A 327 -21.32 6.34 -22.18
CA VAL A 327 -22.32 6.86 -23.12
C VAL A 327 -23.52 7.44 -22.38
N ILE A 328 -24.07 6.73 -21.39
CA ILE A 328 -25.14 7.27 -20.54
C ILE A 328 -24.67 8.53 -19.83
N GLY A 329 -23.51 8.51 -19.16
CA GLY A 329 -22.95 9.69 -18.47
C GLY A 329 -22.77 10.90 -19.40
N GLY A 330 -22.32 10.69 -20.64
CA GLY A 330 -22.18 11.73 -21.65
C GLY A 330 -23.52 12.33 -22.10
N LEU A 331 -24.50 11.48 -22.41
CA LEU A 331 -25.86 11.93 -22.76
C LEU A 331 -26.50 12.71 -21.62
N LEU A 332 -26.34 12.24 -20.39
CA LEU A 332 -26.80 12.93 -19.18
C LEU A 332 -26.12 14.29 -18.98
N SER A 333 -24.82 14.39 -19.29
CA SER A 333 -24.06 15.64 -19.22
C SER A 333 -24.52 16.66 -20.27
N GLU A 334 -25.00 16.18 -21.42
CA GLU A 334 -25.59 17.00 -22.49
C GLU A 334 -27.12 17.23 -22.33
N LYS A 335 -27.70 16.90 -21.17
CA LYS A 335 -29.16 16.99 -20.89
C LYS A 335 -30.06 16.17 -21.83
N ARG A 336 -29.51 15.12 -22.47
CA ARG A 336 -30.22 14.20 -23.38
C ARG A 336 -30.82 13.00 -22.63
N PHE A 337 -31.60 13.29 -21.58
CA PHE A 337 -32.15 12.26 -20.65
C PHE A 337 -33.02 11.21 -21.34
N LEU A 338 -33.87 11.62 -22.30
CA LEU A 338 -34.76 10.71 -23.01
C LEU A 338 -33.97 9.69 -23.84
N GLU A 339 -32.95 10.14 -24.56
CA GLU A 339 -32.09 9.26 -25.35
C GLU A 339 -31.28 8.32 -24.46
N ALA A 340 -30.78 8.80 -23.32
CA ALA A 340 -30.12 7.96 -22.33
C ALA A 340 -31.05 6.81 -21.87
N THR A 341 -32.31 7.11 -21.56
CA THR A 341 -33.32 6.09 -21.20
C THR A 341 -33.55 5.10 -22.34
N GLN A 342 -33.75 5.58 -23.58
CA GLN A 342 -34.00 4.71 -24.74
C GLN A 342 -32.82 3.78 -25.03
N ARG A 343 -31.58 4.30 -24.95
CA ARG A 343 -30.36 3.51 -25.16
C ARG A 343 -30.22 2.43 -24.07
N LEU A 344 -30.44 2.81 -22.81
CA LEU A 344 -30.40 1.86 -21.69
C LEU A 344 -31.45 0.76 -21.85
N ASP A 345 -32.71 1.12 -22.09
CA ASP A 345 -33.81 0.17 -22.28
C ASP A 345 -33.50 -0.82 -23.42
N LYS A 346 -32.97 -0.33 -24.55
CA LYS A 346 -32.55 -1.17 -25.67
C LYS A 346 -31.45 -2.16 -25.27
N TRP A 347 -30.43 -1.71 -24.54
CA TRP A 347 -29.35 -2.59 -24.08
C TRP A 347 -29.84 -3.63 -23.08
N LEU A 348 -30.70 -3.22 -22.13
CA LEU A 348 -31.30 -4.13 -21.15
C LEU A 348 -32.16 -5.20 -21.82
N ALA A 349 -32.94 -4.85 -22.85
CA ALA A 349 -33.73 -5.79 -23.62
C ALA A 349 -32.87 -6.77 -24.44
N SER A 350 -31.75 -6.30 -25.02
CA SER A 350 -30.88 -7.11 -25.89
C SER A 350 -29.98 -8.11 -25.15
N SER A 351 -29.79 -7.94 -23.85
CA SER A 351 -28.91 -8.80 -23.06
C SER A 351 -29.36 -8.81 -21.61
N PRO A 352 -30.10 -9.82 -21.13
CA PRO A 352 -30.53 -9.88 -19.73
C PRO A 352 -29.36 -9.91 -18.72
N GLN A 353 -28.16 -10.30 -19.17
CA GLN A 353 -26.90 -10.22 -18.42
C GLN A 353 -26.36 -8.78 -18.25
N SER A 354 -27.03 -7.78 -18.85
CA SER A 354 -26.75 -6.33 -18.75
C SER A 354 -26.97 -5.73 -17.36
N ALA A 355 -27.34 -6.52 -16.36
CA ALA A 355 -27.26 -6.12 -14.95
C ALA A 355 -25.84 -5.64 -14.53
N ALA A 356 -24.84 -5.90 -15.36
CA ALA A 356 -23.47 -5.42 -15.24
C ALA A 356 -23.16 -4.05 -15.86
N ILE A 357 -24.14 -3.32 -16.45
CA ILE A 357 -23.92 -1.91 -16.81
C ILE A 357 -23.60 -1.15 -15.52
N TYR A 358 -22.42 -0.53 -15.43
CA TYR A 358 -22.01 0.21 -14.24
C TYR A 358 -22.82 1.51 -14.09
N PHE A 359 -22.81 2.06 -12.89
CA PHE A 359 -23.37 3.37 -12.62
C PHE A 359 -22.79 4.42 -13.61
N PRO A 360 -23.62 5.27 -14.23
CA PRO A 360 -23.11 6.29 -15.15
C PRO A 360 -22.18 7.24 -14.40
N TYR A 361 -21.01 7.50 -14.96
CA TYR A 361 -20.08 8.45 -14.35
C TYR A 361 -20.68 9.85 -14.43
N ILE A 362 -20.75 10.54 -13.30
CA ILE A 362 -21.30 11.90 -13.17
C ILE A 362 -20.18 12.81 -12.66
N GLU A 363 -19.75 13.76 -13.48
CA GLU A 363 -18.61 14.63 -13.18
C GLU A 363 -18.94 15.58 -12.01
N GLU A 364 -18.04 15.67 -11.04
CA GLU A 364 -18.27 16.45 -9.81
C GLU A 364 -18.36 17.95 -10.06
N LYS A 365 -17.67 18.43 -11.12
CA LYS A 365 -17.59 19.85 -11.50
C LYS A 365 -18.84 20.35 -12.23
N GLN A 366 -19.82 19.49 -12.51
CA GLN A 366 -21.06 19.91 -13.17
C GLN A 366 -21.90 20.82 -12.27
N PRO A 367 -22.72 21.72 -12.84
CA PRO A 367 -23.65 22.52 -12.04
C PRO A 367 -24.54 21.63 -11.16
N ARG A 368 -24.74 22.02 -9.90
CA ARG A 368 -25.54 21.25 -8.92
C ARG A 368 -26.93 20.89 -9.44
N GLU A 369 -27.58 21.81 -10.16
CA GLU A 369 -28.89 21.57 -10.77
C GLU A 369 -28.87 20.39 -11.76
N LEU A 370 -27.85 20.31 -12.61
CA LEU A 370 -27.69 19.21 -13.56
C LEU A 370 -27.49 17.88 -12.81
N GLN A 371 -26.66 17.89 -11.76
CA GLN A 371 -26.44 16.70 -10.94
C GLN A 371 -27.72 16.22 -10.24
N LEU A 372 -28.59 17.15 -9.79
CA LEU A 372 -29.91 16.81 -9.23
C LEU A 372 -30.85 16.20 -10.28
N GLN A 373 -30.85 16.72 -11.51
CA GLN A 373 -31.62 16.12 -12.62
C GLN A 373 -31.13 14.71 -12.93
N GLN A 374 -29.80 14.50 -12.95
CA GLN A 374 -29.18 13.20 -13.14
C GLN A 374 -29.51 12.24 -11.99
N LEU A 375 -29.50 12.70 -10.74
CA LEU A 375 -29.94 11.92 -9.59
C LEU A 375 -31.37 11.44 -9.79
N ARG A 376 -32.32 12.35 -10.07
CA ARG A 376 -33.74 12.00 -10.31
C ARG A 376 -33.92 11.01 -11.47
N TRP A 377 -33.14 11.18 -12.53
CA TRP A 377 -33.13 10.23 -13.65
C TRP A 377 -32.65 8.85 -13.21
N VAL A 378 -31.56 8.77 -12.45
CA VAL A 378 -31.07 7.52 -11.84
C VAL A 378 -32.14 6.90 -10.95
N GLU A 379 -32.82 7.67 -10.09
CA GLU A 379 -33.88 7.19 -9.19
C GLU A 379 -35.04 6.55 -9.98
N SER A 380 -35.51 7.24 -11.02
CA SER A 380 -36.54 6.71 -11.91
C SER A 380 -36.10 5.43 -12.63
N THR A 381 -34.83 5.36 -12.99
CA THR A 381 -34.25 4.24 -13.72
C THR A 381 -34.12 3.01 -12.83
N ILE A 382 -33.63 3.17 -11.60
CA ILE A 382 -33.56 2.08 -10.61
C ILE A 382 -34.97 1.57 -10.27
N LYS A 383 -35.96 2.47 -10.18
CA LYS A 383 -37.36 2.07 -9.94
C LYS A 383 -37.91 1.23 -11.10
N LYS A 384 -37.62 1.60 -12.34
CA LYS A 384 -38.04 0.86 -13.55
C LYS A 384 -37.28 -0.47 -13.70
N HIS A 385 -35.98 -0.46 -13.37
CA HIS A 385 -35.05 -1.58 -13.58
C HIS A 385 -34.37 -1.97 -12.26
N PRO A 386 -35.09 -2.64 -11.34
CA PRO A 386 -34.55 -3.00 -10.03
C PRO A 386 -33.37 -4.00 -10.10
N GLY A 387 -33.11 -4.62 -11.25
CA GLY A 387 -31.94 -5.48 -11.46
C GLY A 387 -30.60 -4.73 -11.58
N LEU A 388 -30.60 -3.41 -11.85
CA LEU A 388 -29.38 -2.63 -12.04
C LEU A 388 -28.57 -2.51 -10.74
N ASN A 389 -27.24 -2.60 -10.84
CA ASN A 389 -26.33 -2.39 -9.72
C ASN A 389 -25.91 -0.92 -9.53
N TRP A 390 -26.87 0.02 -9.58
CA TRP A 390 -26.59 1.46 -9.58
C TRP A 390 -26.75 2.13 -8.21
N ARG A 391 -27.03 1.33 -7.18
CA ARG A 391 -27.47 1.81 -5.87
C ARG A 391 -26.35 2.46 -5.07
N GLU A 392 -25.14 1.94 -5.19
CA GLU A 392 -23.96 2.52 -4.55
C GLU A 392 -23.63 3.89 -5.14
N GLY A 393 -23.57 4.00 -6.48
CA GLY A 393 -23.36 5.28 -7.16
C GLY A 393 -24.50 6.28 -6.91
N HIS A 394 -25.76 5.82 -6.86
CA HIS A 394 -26.90 6.65 -6.44
C HIS A 394 -26.70 7.17 -5.01
N SER A 395 -26.32 6.28 -4.09
CA SER A 395 -26.10 6.60 -2.68
C SER A 395 -25.01 7.65 -2.50
N TYR A 396 -23.90 7.50 -3.21
CA TYR A 396 -22.80 8.47 -3.23
C TYR A 396 -23.24 9.82 -3.79
N LEU A 397 -23.92 9.83 -4.94
CA LEU A 397 -24.41 11.06 -5.56
C LEU A 397 -25.44 11.78 -4.67
N ALA A 398 -26.38 11.05 -4.09
CA ALA A 398 -27.39 11.61 -3.19
C ALA A 398 -26.74 12.23 -1.94
N LEU A 399 -25.76 11.54 -1.33
CA LEU A 399 -25.00 12.07 -0.20
C LEU A 399 -24.28 13.37 -0.58
N ARG A 400 -23.56 13.38 -1.72
CA ARG A 400 -22.84 14.57 -2.21
C ARG A 400 -23.76 15.77 -2.45
N LEU A 401 -25.00 15.53 -2.90
CA LEU A 401 -25.97 16.57 -3.21
C LEU A 401 -26.82 17.02 -2.01
N GLY A 402 -26.68 16.37 -0.85
CA GLY A 402 -27.50 16.61 0.34
C GLY A 402 -28.91 16.00 0.28
N GLU A 403 -29.13 15.02 -0.61
CA GLU A 403 -30.42 14.35 -0.85
C GLU A 403 -30.56 13.07 0.00
N THR A 404 -30.07 13.12 1.24
CA THR A 404 -29.92 11.97 2.14
C THR A 404 -31.27 11.41 2.61
N LYS A 405 -32.28 12.27 2.78
CA LYS A 405 -33.67 11.86 3.09
C LYS A 405 -34.34 11.11 1.93
N SER A 406 -34.16 11.57 0.69
CA SER A 406 -34.69 10.89 -0.50
C SER A 406 -34.07 9.50 -0.62
N ARG A 407 -32.73 9.42 -0.47
CA ARG A 407 -31.97 8.18 -0.44
C ARG A 407 -32.50 7.22 0.64
N LEU A 408 -32.66 7.69 1.87
CA LEU A 408 -33.16 6.85 2.96
C LEU A 408 -34.56 6.28 2.66
N LYS A 409 -35.49 7.14 2.23
CA LYS A 409 -36.86 6.73 1.88
C LYS A 409 -36.87 5.69 0.76
N MET A 410 -36.05 5.87 -0.26
CA MET A 410 -35.91 4.90 -1.36
C MET A 410 -35.42 3.54 -0.83
N LEU A 411 -34.33 3.53 -0.05
CA LEU A 411 -33.75 2.28 0.45
C LEU A 411 -34.71 1.56 1.40
N GLN A 412 -35.42 2.29 2.26
CA GLN A 412 -36.49 1.75 3.11
C GLN A 412 -37.59 1.10 2.26
N ALA A 413 -38.10 1.82 1.26
CA ALA A 413 -39.15 1.31 0.39
C ALA A 413 -38.70 0.04 -0.36
N PHE A 414 -37.42 -0.03 -0.75
CA PHE A 414 -36.87 -1.17 -1.46
C PHE A 414 -36.73 -2.40 -0.55
N VAL A 415 -36.13 -2.25 0.63
CA VAL A 415 -35.96 -3.35 1.60
C VAL A 415 -37.31 -3.88 2.09
N ALA A 416 -38.36 -3.06 2.07
CA ALA A 416 -39.73 -3.45 2.39
C ALA A 416 -40.45 -4.26 1.28
N GLN A 417 -39.90 -4.34 0.06
CA GLN A 417 -40.54 -5.08 -1.03
C GLN A 417 -40.45 -6.59 -0.83
N LYS A 418 -41.48 -7.35 -1.24
CA LYS A 418 -41.46 -8.82 -1.23
C LYS A 418 -40.31 -9.40 -2.05
N SER A 419 -39.92 -8.71 -3.13
CA SER A 419 -38.78 -9.07 -3.99
C SER A 419 -37.42 -8.97 -3.29
N PHE A 420 -37.31 -8.25 -2.16
CA PHE A 420 -36.06 -8.18 -1.42
C PHE A 420 -35.59 -9.59 -0.99
N GLY A 421 -36.52 -10.45 -0.56
CA GLY A 421 -36.23 -11.82 -0.15
C GLY A 421 -35.74 -12.73 -1.28
N SER A 422 -36.08 -12.44 -2.54
CA SER A 422 -35.64 -13.23 -3.70
C SER A 422 -34.27 -12.82 -4.25
N LEU A 423 -33.68 -11.74 -3.71
CA LEU A 423 -32.33 -11.33 -4.08
C LEU A 423 -31.27 -12.26 -3.49
N SER A 424 -30.15 -12.43 -4.21
CA SER A 424 -28.98 -13.16 -3.69
C SER A 424 -28.51 -12.59 -2.33
N PRO A 425 -27.91 -13.41 -1.44
CA PRO A 425 -27.41 -12.94 -0.15
C PRO A 425 -26.49 -11.72 -0.25
N GLY A 426 -25.55 -11.70 -1.20
CA GLY A 426 -24.66 -10.54 -1.43
C GLY A 426 -25.42 -9.27 -1.79
N ARG A 427 -26.42 -9.36 -2.67
CA ARG A 427 -27.26 -8.19 -3.02
C ARG A 427 -28.06 -7.66 -1.83
N ARG A 428 -28.62 -8.55 -1.00
CA ARG A 428 -29.33 -8.16 0.21
C ARG A 428 -28.39 -7.49 1.22
N HIS A 429 -27.18 -8.02 1.35
CA HIS A 429 -26.11 -7.44 2.15
C HIS A 429 -25.81 -5.99 1.74
N ASP A 430 -25.48 -5.76 0.46
CA ASP A 430 -25.09 -4.43 -0.04
C ASP A 430 -26.18 -3.39 0.20
N LEU A 431 -27.45 -3.79 0.03
CA LEU A 431 -28.61 -2.97 0.29
C LEU A 431 -28.79 -2.60 1.76
N LEU A 432 -28.63 -3.57 2.66
CA LEU A 432 -28.73 -3.33 4.10
C LEU A 432 -27.60 -2.44 4.60
N ARG A 433 -26.40 -2.57 4.01
CA ARG A 433 -25.29 -1.68 4.29
C ARG A 433 -25.56 -0.26 3.82
N ALA A 434 -25.98 -0.08 2.57
CA ALA A 434 -26.34 1.23 2.04
C ALA A 434 -27.48 1.89 2.84
N LEU A 435 -28.43 1.09 3.33
CA LEU A 435 -29.51 1.53 4.21
C LEU A 435 -28.98 1.96 5.58
N SER A 436 -28.03 1.20 6.16
CA SER A 436 -27.37 1.61 7.41
C SER A 436 -26.69 2.96 7.28
N ASP A 437 -25.87 3.16 6.23
CA ASP A 437 -25.18 4.41 6.00
C ASP A 437 -26.16 5.59 5.83
N ALA A 438 -27.30 5.35 5.17
CA ALA A 438 -28.35 6.36 5.02
C ALA A 438 -28.99 6.73 6.38
N TYR A 439 -29.29 5.75 7.23
CA TYR A 439 -29.77 6.02 8.59
C TYR A 439 -28.74 6.79 9.43
N LEU A 440 -27.47 6.37 9.39
CA LEU A 440 -26.40 7.02 10.15
C LEU A 440 -26.16 8.46 9.70
N THR A 441 -26.30 8.74 8.40
CA THR A 441 -26.21 10.10 7.84
C THR A 441 -27.34 11.00 8.36
N GLU A 442 -28.55 10.46 8.54
CA GLU A 442 -29.68 11.18 9.14
C GLU A 442 -29.63 11.20 10.68
N GLY A 443 -28.57 10.69 11.31
CA GLY A 443 -28.41 10.62 12.76
C GLY A 443 -29.20 9.51 13.45
N ASP A 444 -29.88 8.64 12.71
CA ASP A 444 -30.63 7.49 13.23
C ASP A 444 -29.71 6.29 13.51
N THR A 445 -28.92 6.43 14.58
CA THR A 445 -27.98 5.37 15.01
C THR A 445 -28.67 4.04 15.31
N LYS A 446 -29.92 4.08 15.82
CA LYS A 446 -30.68 2.89 16.19
C LYS A 446 -30.98 2.02 14.97
N ASN A 447 -31.60 2.59 13.94
CA ASN A 447 -31.96 1.84 12.74
C ASN A 447 -30.74 1.57 11.86
N GLY A 448 -29.76 2.47 11.85
CA GLY A 448 -28.46 2.26 11.21
C GLY A 448 -27.75 1.02 11.74
N GLY A 449 -27.60 0.91 13.07
CA GLY A 449 -26.99 -0.26 13.69
C GLY A 449 -27.79 -1.55 13.48
N ALA A 450 -29.13 -1.48 13.50
CA ALA A 450 -29.98 -2.64 13.22
C ALA A 450 -29.79 -3.17 11.79
N ALA A 451 -29.70 -2.29 10.80
CA ALA A 451 -29.43 -2.66 9.41
C ALA A 451 -28.03 -3.30 9.25
N LEU A 452 -27.01 -2.77 9.91
CA LEU A 452 -25.66 -3.37 9.94
C LEU A 452 -25.64 -4.77 10.55
N VAL A 453 -26.38 -5.00 11.64
CA VAL A 453 -26.49 -6.35 12.23
C VAL A 453 -27.10 -7.34 11.23
N GLN A 454 -28.11 -6.92 10.47
CA GLN A 454 -28.71 -7.77 9.43
C GLN A 454 -27.74 -8.02 8.27
N ALA A 455 -27.02 -7.00 7.83
CA ALA A 455 -25.98 -7.12 6.81
C ALA A 455 -24.90 -8.14 7.24
N LEU A 456 -24.36 -7.99 8.46
CA LEU A 456 -23.39 -8.93 9.01
C LEU A 456 -23.90 -10.37 9.02
N ARG A 457 -25.15 -10.60 9.44
CA ARG A 457 -25.75 -11.95 9.45
C ARG A 457 -25.78 -12.59 8.05
N LEU A 458 -26.07 -11.81 7.01
CA LEU A 458 -26.06 -12.31 5.63
C LEU A 458 -24.63 -12.65 5.17
N ASN A 459 -23.63 -11.84 5.51
CA ASN A 459 -22.23 -12.15 5.18
C ASN A 459 -21.75 -13.44 5.84
N LEU A 460 -22.11 -13.63 7.11
CA LEU A 460 -21.76 -14.86 7.84
C LEU A 460 -22.38 -16.11 7.22
N GLN A 461 -23.58 -16.00 6.64
CA GLN A 461 -24.22 -17.10 5.90
C GLN A 461 -23.56 -17.33 4.53
N GLY A 462 -23.20 -16.25 3.84
CA GLY A 462 -22.59 -16.29 2.51
C GLY A 462 -21.10 -16.64 2.51
N LYS A 463 -20.44 -16.71 3.67
CA LYS A 463 -18.97 -16.78 3.82
C LYS A 463 -18.26 -15.64 3.09
N ILE A 464 -18.90 -14.47 3.06
CA ILE A 464 -18.34 -13.23 2.50
C ILE A 464 -17.47 -12.57 3.57
N ASP A 465 -16.52 -11.73 3.15
CA ASP A 465 -15.73 -10.92 4.08
C ASP A 465 -16.66 -10.05 4.94
N SER A 466 -16.49 -10.12 6.26
CA SER A 466 -17.35 -9.47 7.26
C SER A 466 -16.62 -8.42 8.09
N GLU A 467 -15.37 -8.12 7.73
CA GLU A 467 -14.51 -7.16 8.43
C GLU A 467 -15.21 -5.82 8.67
N GLU A 468 -15.74 -5.25 7.59
CA GLU A 468 -16.20 -3.87 7.58
C GLU A 468 -17.45 -3.69 8.46
N GLU A 469 -18.40 -4.63 8.45
CA GLU A 469 -19.57 -4.58 9.34
C GLU A 469 -19.19 -4.75 10.81
N ILE A 470 -18.25 -5.66 11.12
CA ILE A 470 -17.76 -5.85 12.49
C ILE A 470 -17.13 -4.56 13.01
N VAL A 471 -16.25 -3.94 12.21
CA VAL A 471 -15.59 -2.68 12.58
C VAL A 471 -16.61 -1.54 12.71
N ALA A 472 -17.56 -1.42 11.79
CA ALA A 472 -18.60 -0.40 11.84
C ALA A 472 -19.48 -0.53 13.09
N LEU A 473 -19.94 -1.74 13.43
CA LEU A 473 -20.71 -2.00 14.65
C LEU A 473 -19.91 -1.67 15.91
N LEU A 474 -18.61 -1.99 15.95
CA LEU A 474 -17.77 -1.64 17.09
C LEU A 474 -17.58 -0.12 17.21
N ARG A 475 -17.41 0.61 16.10
CA ARG A 475 -17.34 2.08 16.12
C ARG A 475 -18.66 2.68 16.60
N LEU A 476 -19.78 2.20 16.07
CA LEU A 476 -21.11 2.66 16.44
C LEU A 476 -21.41 2.40 17.92
N ASN A 477 -21.08 1.20 18.44
CA ASN A 477 -21.27 0.88 19.85
C ASN A 477 -20.41 1.74 20.80
N ARG A 478 -19.28 2.29 20.33
CA ARG A 478 -18.47 3.22 21.13
C ARG A 478 -19.18 4.55 21.35
N VAL A 479 -19.87 5.06 20.33
CA VAL A 479 -20.55 6.37 20.37
C VAL A 479 -21.99 6.26 20.88
N ALA A 480 -22.66 5.15 20.60
CA ALA A 480 -24.02 4.85 21.02
C ALA A 480 -24.09 3.39 21.53
N PRO A 481 -23.83 3.14 22.83
CA PRO A 481 -23.79 1.78 23.37
C PRO A 481 -25.10 1.02 23.19
N ASN A 482 -25.03 -0.16 22.56
CA ASN A 482 -26.13 -1.07 22.33
C ASN A 482 -25.64 -2.54 22.46
N PRO A 483 -26.08 -3.28 23.50
CA PRO A 483 -25.64 -4.65 23.74
C PRO A 483 -25.84 -5.60 22.54
N ALA A 484 -26.88 -5.40 21.73
CA ALA A 484 -27.15 -6.24 20.57
C ALA A 484 -26.10 -6.06 19.46
N TRP A 485 -25.61 -4.83 19.26
CA TRP A 485 -24.56 -4.53 18.27
C TRP A 485 -23.23 -5.11 18.71
N LEU A 486 -22.87 -4.96 19.98
CA LEU A 486 -21.66 -5.58 20.53
C LEU A 486 -21.72 -7.10 20.44
N SER A 487 -22.87 -7.72 20.76
CA SER A 487 -23.03 -9.17 20.62
C SER A 487 -22.84 -9.62 19.16
N ALA A 488 -23.50 -8.95 18.21
CA ALA A 488 -23.38 -9.26 16.79
C ALA A 488 -21.92 -9.12 16.30
N ALA A 489 -21.22 -8.05 16.69
CA ALA A 489 -19.82 -7.86 16.36
C ALA A 489 -18.92 -8.95 16.96
N ARG A 490 -19.19 -9.42 18.18
CA ARG A 490 -18.45 -10.53 18.79
C ARG A 490 -18.64 -11.84 18.04
N ASP A 491 -19.86 -12.13 17.62
CA ASP A 491 -20.17 -13.34 16.85
C ASP A 491 -19.55 -13.28 15.45
N GLY A 492 -19.61 -12.11 14.81
CA GLY A 492 -18.87 -11.83 13.57
C GLY A 492 -17.36 -12.04 13.74
N ALA A 493 -16.76 -11.49 14.79
CA ALA A 493 -15.32 -11.65 15.06
C ALA A 493 -14.91 -13.12 15.28
N LYS A 494 -15.73 -13.93 15.96
CA LYS A 494 -15.51 -15.38 16.08
C LYS A 494 -15.54 -16.08 14.71
N ALA A 495 -16.54 -15.77 13.90
CA ALA A 495 -16.70 -16.37 12.59
C ALA A 495 -15.56 -15.96 11.64
N PHE A 496 -15.16 -14.69 11.67
CA PHE A 496 -13.98 -14.18 10.97
C PHE A 496 -12.71 -14.95 11.39
N ALA A 497 -12.46 -15.09 12.69
CA ALA A 497 -11.33 -15.85 13.21
C ALA A 497 -11.41 -17.38 12.94
N ALA A 498 -12.58 -17.91 12.61
CA ALA A 498 -12.78 -19.32 12.26
C ALA A 498 -12.76 -19.59 10.75
N SER A 499 -12.92 -18.55 9.92
CA SER A 499 -12.90 -18.68 8.46
C SER A 499 -11.57 -19.26 7.98
N VAL A 500 -11.62 -20.16 6.99
CA VAL A 500 -10.42 -20.68 6.33
C VAL A 500 -9.71 -19.49 5.68
N PRO A 501 -8.41 -19.30 5.91
CA PRO A 501 -7.71 -18.17 5.32
C PRO A 501 -7.88 -18.18 3.79
N SER A 502 -8.32 -17.06 3.23
CA SER A 502 -8.08 -16.76 1.82
C SER A 502 -6.56 -16.73 1.57
N TYR A 503 -6.16 -16.58 0.31
CA TYR A 503 -4.75 -16.48 -0.10
C TYR A 503 -3.93 -15.40 0.65
N ASP A 504 -4.55 -14.53 1.46
CA ASP A 504 -3.91 -13.46 2.21
C ASP A 504 -4.02 -13.62 3.75
N ARG A 505 -3.24 -14.55 4.30
CA ARG A 505 -3.15 -14.80 5.76
C ARG A 505 -2.65 -13.59 6.55
N SER A 506 -1.79 -12.78 5.94
CA SER A 506 -1.20 -11.59 6.55
C SER A 506 -2.27 -10.51 6.75
N ARG A 507 -3.02 -10.15 5.70
CA ARG A 507 -4.15 -9.22 5.80
C ARG A 507 -5.17 -9.67 6.82
N ARG A 508 -5.55 -10.96 6.81
CA ARG A 508 -6.48 -11.51 7.80
C ARG A 508 -6.01 -11.32 9.25
N ALA A 509 -4.72 -11.54 9.52
CA ALA A 509 -4.14 -11.34 10.85
C ALA A 509 -4.23 -9.87 11.30
N LYS A 510 -3.93 -8.95 10.37
CA LYS A 510 -4.00 -7.50 10.58
C LYS A 510 -5.43 -7.07 10.89
N THR A 511 -6.38 -7.49 10.06
CA THR A 511 -7.82 -7.26 10.27
C THR A 511 -8.29 -7.78 11.63
N LEU A 512 -7.96 -9.04 11.96
CA LEU A 512 -8.37 -9.63 13.24
C LEU A 512 -7.79 -8.83 14.43
N MET A 513 -6.54 -8.39 14.32
CA MET A 513 -5.93 -7.52 15.32
C MET A 513 -6.72 -6.22 15.48
N GLN A 514 -7.07 -5.53 14.39
CA GLN A 514 -7.85 -4.30 14.45
C GLN A 514 -9.21 -4.51 15.14
N ILE A 515 -9.91 -5.58 14.81
CA ILE A 515 -11.17 -5.98 15.47
C ILE A 515 -10.94 -6.19 16.98
N CYS A 516 -9.88 -6.91 17.35
CA CYS A 516 -9.53 -7.19 18.75
C CYS A 516 -9.20 -5.92 19.55
N LEU A 517 -8.49 -4.96 18.94
CA LEU A 517 -8.17 -3.70 19.60
C LEU A 517 -9.43 -2.84 19.84
N ARG A 518 -10.37 -2.84 18.90
CA ARG A 518 -11.68 -2.15 19.06
C ARG A 518 -12.57 -2.83 20.10
N LEU A 519 -12.56 -4.17 20.15
CA LEU A 519 -13.21 -4.93 21.22
C LEU A 519 -12.62 -4.55 22.59
N ALA A 520 -11.30 -4.40 22.69
CA ALA A 520 -10.64 -3.98 23.93
C ALA A 520 -11.06 -2.59 24.40
N GLU A 521 -11.26 -1.63 23.50
CA GLU A 521 -11.80 -0.29 23.80
C GLU A 521 -13.20 -0.36 24.44
N GLN A 522 -13.94 -1.43 24.15
CA GLN A 522 -15.26 -1.71 24.72
C GLN A 522 -15.21 -2.66 25.92
N LYS A 523 -14.06 -2.71 26.59
CA LYS A 523 -13.80 -3.56 27.77
C LYS A 523 -13.93 -5.06 27.49
N GLN A 524 -13.86 -5.50 26.23
CA GLN A 524 -13.91 -6.93 25.84
C GLN A 524 -12.50 -7.55 25.73
N VAL A 525 -11.59 -7.23 26.66
CA VAL A 525 -10.17 -7.64 26.58
C VAL A 525 -9.99 -9.15 26.55
N ALA A 526 -10.65 -9.89 27.45
CA ALA A 526 -10.51 -11.36 27.51
C ALA A 526 -10.99 -12.04 26.22
N PHE A 527 -12.06 -11.51 25.63
CA PHE A 527 -12.59 -12.01 24.36
C PHE A 527 -11.65 -11.72 23.19
N ALA A 528 -11.14 -10.49 23.09
CA ALA A 528 -10.14 -10.12 22.09
C ALA A 528 -8.87 -11.00 22.20
N GLN A 529 -8.42 -11.27 23.43
CA GLN A 529 -7.26 -12.13 23.68
C GLN A 529 -7.49 -13.55 23.16
N SER A 530 -8.66 -14.13 23.44
CA SER A 530 -8.93 -15.52 23.03
C SER A 530 -8.96 -15.69 21.51
N LEU A 531 -9.42 -14.68 20.76
CA LEU A 531 -9.36 -14.68 19.30
C LEU A 531 -7.92 -14.67 18.78
N LEU A 532 -7.06 -13.78 19.31
CA LEU A 532 -5.66 -13.69 18.89
C LEU A 532 -4.84 -14.93 19.27
N VAL A 533 -5.09 -15.51 20.45
CA VAL A 533 -4.43 -16.76 20.87
C VAL A 533 -4.88 -17.93 19.99
N LYS A 534 -6.16 -18.01 19.63
CA LYS A 534 -6.66 -19.04 18.71
C LYS A 534 -6.03 -18.92 17.32
N GLU A 535 -5.93 -17.71 16.80
CA GLU A 535 -5.26 -17.43 15.52
C GLU A 535 -3.79 -17.86 15.56
N LEU A 536 -3.06 -17.44 16.60
CA LEU A 536 -1.67 -17.82 16.81
C LEU A 536 -1.49 -19.34 16.88
N THR A 537 -2.33 -20.03 17.65
CA THR A 537 -2.30 -21.49 17.80
C THR A 537 -2.59 -22.22 16.48
N THR A 538 -3.50 -21.67 15.66
CA THR A 538 -3.82 -22.25 14.36
C THR A 538 -2.62 -22.15 13.42
N LYS A 539 -1.90 -21.02 13.47
CA LYS A 539 -0.70 -20.78 12.65
C LYS A 539 0.49 -21.64 13.07
N THR A 540 0.71 -21.82 14.37
CA THR A 540 1.83 -22.65 14.85
C THR A 540 1.63 -24.15 14.63
N LYS A 541 0.38 -24.62 14.55
CA LYS A 541 0.06 -26.05 14.33
C LYS A 541 0.12 -26.48 12.88
N ASN A 542 -0.13 -25.57 11.94
CA ASN A 542 -0.12 -25.92 10.53
C ASN A 542 1.34 -26.07 10.08
N LYS A 543 1.73 -27.28 9.66
CA LYS A 543 3.01 -27.49 8.97
C LYS A 543 3.08 -26.50 7.79
N PRO A 544 4.25 -25.92 7.49
CA PRO A 544 4.41 -25.03 6.34
C PRO A 544 3.90 -25.77 5.10
N GLY A 545 2.72 -25.37 4.63
CA GLY A 545 2.10 -25.95 3.44
C GLY A 545 2.80 -25.44 2.19
N PHE A 546 2.17 -25.60 1.03
CA PHE A 546 2.62 -25.07 -0.27
C PHE A 546 2.85 -23.54 -0.33
N MET A 547 2.64 -22.80 0.76
CA MET A 547 2.82 -21.33 0.85
C MET A 547 4.18 -21.00 1.47
N SER A 548 4.69 -19.79 1.20
CA SER A 548 6.00 -19.37 1.70
C SER A 548 6.04 -19.40 3.24
N PRO A 549 7.07 -19.99 3.86
CA PRO A 549 7.32 -19.88 5.31
C PRO A 549 7.26 -18.44 5.84
N ASP A 550 7.53 -17.45 4.99
CA ASP A 550 7.50 -16.02 5.33
C ASP A 550 6.09 -15.52 5.68
N ASP A 551 5.05 -15.99 4.98
CA ASP A 551 3.67 -15.53 5.18
C ASP A 551 3.11 -16.02 6.52
N ASP A 552 3.42 -17.27 6.90
CA ASP A 552 2.99 -17.86 8.16
C ASP A 552 3.68 -17.20 9.35
N ARG A 553 4.98 -16.88 9.21
CA ARG A 553 5.75 -16.13 10.21
C ARG A 553 5.20 -14.71 10.38
N ALA A 554 4.96 -13.98 9.30
CA ALA A 554 4.39 -12.64 9.35
C ALA A 554 3.00 -12.62 10.01
N GLY A 555 2.17 -13.63 9.70
CA GLY A 555 0.87 -13.82 10.32
C GLY A 555 0.94 -14.08 11.82
N ALA A 556 1.90 -14.87 12.31
CA ALA A 556 2.10 -15.15 13.73
C ALA A 556 2.64 -13.94 14.49
N GLN A 557 3.63 -13.24 13.91
CA GLN A 557 4.18 -12.00 14.46
C GLN A 557 3.11 -10.91 14.61
N THR A 558 2.18 -10.81 13.64
CA THR A 558 1.04 -9.89 13.72
C THR A 558 0.13 -10.20 14.91
N SER A 559 -0.18 -11.48 15.15
CA SER A 559 -1.00 -11.90 16.30
C SER A 559 -0.30 -11.65 17.64
N LEU A 560 1.01 -11.92 17.72
CA LEU A 560 1.83 -11.63 18.91
C LEU A 560 1.90 -10.14 19.22
N TYR A 561 2.11 -9.32 18.19
CA TYR A 561 2.08 -7.88 18.33
C TYR A 561 0.70 -7.38 18.80
N GLY A 562 -0.37 -7.90 18.23
CA GLY A 562 -1.74 -7.65 18.69
C GLY A 562 -1.95 -7.94 20.17
N LEU A 563 -1.42 -9.07 20.66
CA LEU A 563 -1.47 -9.42 22.08
C LEU A 563 -0.67 -8.44 22.94
N MET A 564 0.52 -8.01 22.51
CA MET A 564 1.31 -7.00 23.24
C MET A 564 0.54 -5.69 23.43
N VAL A 565 -0.10 -5.20 22.37
CA VAL A 565 -0.89 -3.96 22.42
C VAL A 565 -2.12 -4.15 23.31
N LEU A 566 -2.79 -5.30 23.20
CA LEU A 566 -3.93 -5.64 24.04
C LEU A 566 -3.56 -5.67 25.53
N TYR A 567 -2.43 -6.29 25.88
CA TYR A 567 -1.94 -6.37 27.26
C TYR A 567 -1.48 -5.02 27.78
N GLN A 568 -0.88 -4.18 26.95
CA GLN A 568 -0.57 -2.81 27.34
C GLN A 568 -1.84 -2.04 27.70
N ARG A 569 -2.88 -2.09 26.85
CA ARG A 569 -4.18 -1.43 27.10
C ARG A 569 -4.87 -1.97 28.36
N ALA A 570 -4.70 -3.25 28.65
CA ALA A 570 -5.23 -3.90 29.85
C ALA A 570 -4.34 -3.73 31.10
N ASN A 571 -3.24 -2.98 31.01
CA ASN A 571 -2.23 -2.82 32.06
C ASN A 571 -1.71 -4.17 32.61
N ARG A 572 -1.36 -5.11 31.72
CA ARG A 572 -0.86 -6.46 32.03
C ARG A 572 0.60 -6.64 31.60
N PRO A 573 1.56 -5.93 32.23
CA PRO A 573 2.96 -5.93 31.82
C PRO A 573 3.65 -7.29 32.02
N ALA A 574 3.25 -8.08 33.02
CA ALA A 574 3.82 -9.41 33.25
C ALA A 574 3.53 -10.38 32.08
N ASP A 575 2.34 -10.31 31.49
CA ASP A 575 1.99 -11.17 30.35
C ASP A 575 2.71 -10.74 29.07
N MET A 576 3.03 -9.45 28.92
CA MET A 576 3.88 -8.97 27.84
C MET A 576 5.31 -9.47 27.97
N VAL A 577 5.90 -9.40 29.17
CA VAL A 577 7.24 -9.96 29.42
C VAL A 577 7.25 -11.47 29.15
N TYR A 578 6.24 -12.19 29.63
CA TYR A 578 6.09 -13.61 29.34
C TYR A 578 6.06 -13.90 27.83
N LEU A 579 5.28 -13.12 27.06
CA LEU A 579 5.19 -13.26 25.61
C LEU A 579 6.52 -12.97 24.91
N LEU A 580 7.28 -11.98 25.37
CA LEU A 580 8.61 -11.65 24.83
C LEU A 580 9.64 -12.75 25.07
N GLU A 581 9.54 -13.44 26.21
CA GLU A 581 10.51 -14.46 26.61
C GLU A 581 10.20 -15.85 26.05
N HIS A 582 8.92 -16.19 25.87
CA HIS A 582 8.51 -17.58 25.61
C HIS A 582 7.84 -17.79 24.25
N ALA A 583 7.41 -16.74 23.54
CA ALA A 583 6.75 -16.94 22.25
C ALA A 583 7.79 -17.17 21.14
N GLN A 584 7.83 -18.40 20.63
CA GLN A 584 8.71 -18.77 19.50
C GLN A 584 8.46 -17.94 18.22
N GLY A 585 7.22 -17.47 18.03
CA GLY A 585 6.80 -16.76 16.82
C GLY A 585 7.45 -15.39 16.58
N TRP A 586 8.22 -14.84 17.52
CA TRP A 586 9.05 -13.66 17.24
C TRP A 586 10.20 -14.01 16.27
N GLY A 587 10.67 -15.26 16.32
CA GLY A 587 11.78 -15.76 15.50
C GLY A 587 13.12 -15.08 15.78
N GLN A 588 13.29 -14.54 16.99
CA GLN A 588 14.52 -13.94 17.51
C GLN A 588 14.62 -14.22 19.02
N LYS A 589 15.80 -14.62 19.51
CA LYS A 589 16.07 -14.79 20.94
C LYS A 589 16.36 -13.46 21.64
N GLU A 590 16.74 -12.43 20.88
CA GLU A 590 17.08 -11.11 21.41
C GLU A 590 16.04 -10.06 21.04
N LEU A 591 15.84 -9.07 21.94
CA LEU A 591 14.95 -7.94 21.71
C LEU A 591 15.53 -6.90 20.73
N THR A 592 16.84 -6.95 20.44
CA THR A 592 17.55 -5.92 19.65
C THR A 592 17.07 -5.81 18.19
N PRO A 593 16.78 -6.91 17.47
CA PRO A 593 16.15 -6.84 16.15
C PRO A 593 14.70 -6.35 16.21
N LEU A 594 13.99 -6.58 17.32
CA LEU A 594 12.62 -6.06 17.52
C LEU A 594 12.59 -4.54 17.72
N LEU A 595 13.74 -3.92 17.99
CA LEU A 595 13.89 -2.46 18.09
C LEU A 595 14.05 -1.77 16.72
N THR A 596 14.43 -2.50 15.65
CA THR A 596 14.38 -1.98 14.27
C THR A 596 13.03 -2.22 13.62
N TYR A 597 12.21 -3.07 14.23
CA TYR A 597 10.84 -3.32 13.80
C TYR A 597 9.97 -2.10 14.13
N ASP A 598 9.88 -1.15 13.20
CA ASP A 598 8.96 -0.03 13.30
C ASP A 598 7.51 -0.43 13.02
N GLY A 599 7.29 -1.68 12.59
CA GLY A 599 6.01 -2.23 12.20
C GLY A 599 5.56 -1.79 10.80
N SER A 600 6.24 -0.85 10.14
CA SER A 600 5.82 -0.30 8.83
C SER A 600 5.65 -1.39 7.77
N GLU A 601 6.50 -2.43 7.78
CA GLU A 601 6.37 -3.59 6.89
C GLU A 601 5.13 -4.46 7.18
N ILE A 602 4.56 -4.41 8.40
CA ILE A 602 3.21 -4.94 8.68
C ILE A 602 2.13 -3.93 8.24
N TRP A 603 2.41 -2.63 8.15
CA TRP A 603 1.39 -1.59 8.21
C TRP A 603 1.33 -0.65 6.99
N ASP A 604 1.52 -1.15 5.77
CA ASP A 604 1.08 -0.45 4.54
C ASP A 604 -0.44 -0.23 4.47
N PHE A 605 -1.22 -0.79 5.41
CA PHE A 605 -2.57 -0.32 5.65
C PHE A 605 -2.51 0.98 6.44
N GLU A 606 -2.64 2.10 5.74
CA GLU A 606 -3.14 3.34 6.31
C GLU A 606 -4.39 2.98 7.13
N ILE A 607 -4.27 2.95 8.46
CA ILE A 607 -5.45 2.99 9.30
C ILE A 607 -6.02 4.38 9.00
N GLU A 608 -7.01 4.47 8.12
CA GLU A 608 -7.68 5.67 7.61
C GLU A 608 -8.29 6.57 8.71
N ASN A 609 -7.95 6.35 9.97
CA ASN A 609 -8.30 7.25 11.04
C ASN A 609 -7.08 8.11 11.43
N PRO A 610 -7.01 9.37 10.99
CA PRO A 610 -6.00 10.34 11.45
C PRO A 610 -6.07 10.56 12.98
N GLU A 611 -7.16 10.21 13.65
CA GLU A 611 -7.25 10.22 15.12
C GLU A 611 -6.63 8.99 15.79
N SER A 612 -6.34 7.92 15.02
CA SER A 612 -5.71 6.74 15.60
C SER A 612 -4.25 7.06 15.90
N LYS A 613 -3.98 7.29 17.20
CA LYS A 613 -2.61 7.37 17.73
C LYS A 613 -1.78 6.26 17.09
N ALA A 614 -0.68 6.64 16.44
CA ALA A 614 0.26 5.70 15.83
C ALA A 614 0.45 4.50 16.76
N MET A 615 0.27 3.30 16.20
CA MET A 615 0.39 2.06 16.95
C MET A 615 1.75 2.03 17.67
N PRO A 616 1.79 1.61 18.95
CA PRO A 616 3.01 1.70 19.73
C PRO A 616 4.09 0.77 19.15
N LYS A 617 5.30 1.30 18.87
CA LYS A 617 6.39 0.47 18.35
C LYS A 617 6.69 -0.68 19.32
N LEU A 618 7.00 -1.86 18.80
CA LEU A 618 7.19 -3.07 19.61
C LEU A 618 8.26 -2.88 20.69
N GLY A 619 9.38 -2.22 20.35
CA GLY A 619 10.39 -1.89 21.34
C GLY A 619 9.88 -1.04 22.51
N TYR A 620 8.97 -0.09 22.26
CA TYR A 620 8.36 0.71 23.33
C TYR A 620 7.45 -0.15 24.21
N LEU A 621 6.65 -1.05 23.62
CA LEU A 621 5.85 -2.02 24.37
C LEU A 621 6.72 -2.89 25.28
N ALA A 622 7.85 -3.37 24.77
CA ALA A 622 8.81 -4.15 25.56
C ALA A 622 9.41 -3.33 26.72
N ALA A 623 9.92 -2.13 26.44
CA ALA A 623 10.47 -1.25 27.47
C ALA A 623 9.44 -0.89 28.56
N TRP A 624 8.21 -0.60 28.14
CA TRP A 624 7.09 -0.28 29.03
C TRP A 624 6.74 -1.44 29.95
N ALA A 625 6.75 -2.67 29.42
CA ALA A 625 6.47 -3.88 30.20
C ALA A 625 7.59 -4.15 31.20
N LEU A 626 8.85 -4.12 30.76
CA LEU A 626 10.04 -4.28 31.61
C LEU A 626 10.07 -3.27 32.76
N ALA A 627 9.73 -2.00 32.47
CA ALA A 627 9.67 -0.95 33.48
C ALA A 627 8.67 -1.26 34.61
N ARG A 628 7.54 -1.90 34.27
CA ARG A 628 6.46 -2.22 35.22
C ARG A 628 6.61 -3.59 35.89
N THR A 629 7.58 -4.40 35.49
CA THR A 629 7.90 -5.70 36.11
C THR A 629 9.23 -5.67 36.86
N ASN A 630 9.63 -4.50 37.37
CA ASN A 630 10.87 -4.28 38.12
C ASN A 630 12.18 -4.55 37.36
N ARG A 631 12.14 -4.66 36.02
CA ARG A 631 13.33 -4.80 35.16
C ARG A 631 13.81 -3.44 34.63
N ARG A 632 14.00 -2.49 35.55
CA ARG A 632 14.22 -1.07 35.26
C ARG A 632 15.47 -0.82 34.40
N ALA A 633 16.58 -1.48 34.69
CA ALA A 633 17.84 -1.31 33.95
C ALA A 633 17.70 -1.71 32.47
N GLU A 634 16.97 -2.79 32.19
CA GLU A 634 16.70 -3.25 30.84
C GLU A 634 15.76 -2.30 30.10
N ALA A 635 14.68 -1.86 30.78
CA ALA A 635 13.78 -0.86 30.24
C ALA A 635 14.50 0.43 29.82
N LEU A 636 15.44 0.92 30.66
CA LEU A 636 16.25 2.10 30.36
C LEU A 636 17.09 1.92 29.09
N ARG A 637 17.79 0.78 28.98
CA ARG A 637 18.64 0.47 27.82
C ARG A 637 17.82 0.41 26.53
N VAL A 638 16.69 -0.29 26.55
CA VAL A 638 15.78 -0.40 25.39
C VAL A 638 15.20 0.97 25.02
N THR A 639 14.79 1.76 26.02
CA THR A 639 14.22 3.10 25.80
C THR A 639 15.22 4.06 25.15
N LYS A 640 16.47 4.09 25.62
CA LYS A 640 17.51 4.93 25.01
C LYS A 640 17.82 4.51 23.57
N ALA A 641 17.95 3.21 23.31
CA ALA A 641 18.16 2.70 21.97
C ALA A 641 17.01 3.05 21.00
N LEU A 642 15.77 3.10 21.49
CA LEU A 642 14.62 3.56 20.71
C LEU A 642 14.69 5.03 20.35
N ILE A 643 15.08 5.88 21.30
CA ILE A 643 15.27 7.32 21.06
C ILE A 643 16.36 7.54 20.00
N ASP A 644 17.45 6.79 20.06
CA ASP A 644 18.54 6.90 19.10
C ASP A 644 18.14 6.48 17.68
N ARG A 645 17.26 5.48 17.55
CA ARG A 645 16.79 4.97 16.25
C ARG A 645 15.59 5.71 15.68
N ALA A 646 14.72 6.20 16.55
CA ALA A 646 13.49 6.90 16.18
C ALA A 646 13.39 8.19 17.01
N PRO A 647 14.26 9.18 16.76
CA PRO A 647 14.29 10.43 17.51
C PRO A 647 12.95 11.18 17.44
N GLY A 648 12.19 10.98 16.36
CA GLY A 648 10.85 11.52 16.14
C GLY A 648 9.71 10.81 16.88
N TYR A 649 9.98 9.93 17.87
CA TYR A 649 8.95 9.15 18.56
C TYR A 649 8.85 9.51 20.05
N ASP A 650 7.73 10.11 20.46
CA ASP A 650 7.54 10.68 21.81
C ASP A 650 7.47 9.66 22.96
N SER A 651 6.85 8.49 22.73
CA SER A 651 6.57 7.52 23.79
C SER A 651 7.83 7.04 24.54
N PRO A 652 8.96 6.74 23.88
CA PRO A 652 10.24 6.49 24.53
C PRO A 652 10.74 7.62 25.43
N TYR A 653 10.67 8.89 25.01
CA TYR A 653 11.11 10.00 25.86
C TYR A 653 10.25 10.14 27.12
N ARG A 654 8.93 9.97 26.98
CA ARG A 654 8.02 9.95 28.13
C ARG A 654 8.43 8.88 29.13
N LEU A 655 8.61 7.66 28.64
CA LEU A 655 9.00 6.52 29.47
C LEU A 655 10.37 6.77 30.14
N LEU A 656 11.32 7.37 29.41
CA LEU A 656 12.63 7.69 29.98
C LEU A 656 12.54 8.73 31.10
N CYS A 657 11.71 9.78 30.93
CA CYS A 657 11.41 10.76 31.97
C CYS A 657 10.76 10.09 33.20
N ASP A 658 9.82 9.17 33.02
CA ASP A 658 9.20 8.44 34.12
C ASP A 658 10.21 7.48 34.82
N LEU A 659 11.17 6.95 34.06
CA LEU A 659 12.22 6.06 34.54
C LEU A 659 13.44 6.75 35.18
N GLN A 660 13.63 8.06 35.02
CA GLN A 660 14.81 8.73 35.61
C GLN A 660 14.49 10.07 36.28
N GLY A 661 13.29 10.61 36.10
CA GLY A 661 12.94 11.95 36.56
C GLY A 661 13.93 12.99 36.03
N GLU A 662 14.41 13.87 36.90
CA GLU A 662 15.37 14.92 36.58
C GLU A 662 16.73 14.39 36.09
N ALA A 663 17.12 13.16 36.46
CA ALA A 663 18.42 12.59 36.11
C ALA A 663 18.59 12.32 34.60
N VAL A 664 17.51 12.39 33.81
CA VAL A 664 17.57 12.23 32.35
C VAL A 664 18.09 13.49 31.62
N ARG A 665 18.12 14.66 32.26
CA ARG A 665 18.45 15.92 31.58
C ARG A 665 19.75 15.89 30.76
N PRO A 666 20.88 15.33 31.26
CA PRO A 666 22.11 15.26 30.47
C PRO A 666 21.94 14.46 29.16
N PHE A 667 21.15 13.38 29.19
CA PHE A 667 20.86 12.59 28.00
C PHE A 667 20.02 13.39 26.98
N LEU A 668 18.99 14.12 27.42
CA LEU A 668 18.19 14.95 26.52
C LEU A 668 18.98 16.11 25.92
N GLN A 669 19.90 16.70 26.69
CA GLN A 669 20.83 17.72 26.20
C GLN A 669 21.77 17.15 25.14
N GLN A 670 22.32 15.95 25.37
CA GLN A 670 23.14 15.25 24.38
C GLN A 670 22.36 14.92 23.11
N ALA A 671 21.11 14.46 23.23
CA ALA A 671 20.25 14.20 22.08
C ALA A 671 19.97 15.47 21.26
N THR A 672 19.70 16.59 21.95
CA THR A 672 19.55 17.92 21.32
C THR A 672 20.83 18.36 20.59
N ALA A 673 22.00 18.11 21.19
CA ALA A 673 23.27 18.49 20.57
C ALA A 673 23.62 17.62 19.35
N ARG A 674 23.22 16.35 19.35
CA ARG A 674 23.43 15.42 18.24
C ARG A 674 22.56 15.79 17.04
N ASP A 675 21.31 16.18 17.28
CA ASP A 675 20.39 16.62 16.24
C ASP A 675 19.67 17.90 16.67
N ARG A 676 20.19 19.04 16.20
CA ARG A 676 19.66 20.37 16.54
C ARG A 676 18.31 20.68 15.88
N PHE A 677 17.87 19.84 14.93
CA PHE A 677 16.62 19.99 14.20
C PHE A 677 15.54 19.01 14.68
N GLU A 678 15.87 18.14 15.65
CA GLU A 678 14.88 17.33 16.34
C GLU A 678 14.43 18.06 17.61
N GLU A 679 13.18 18.49 17.64
CA GLU A 679 12.60 19.29 18.71
C GLU A 679 12.17 18.48 19.93
N ARG A 680 11.91 17.17 19.80
CA ARG A 680 11.39 16.33 20.91
C ARG A 680 12.26 16.33 22.16
N PRO A 681 13.59 16.21 22.12
CA PRO A 681 14.44 16.37 23.30
C PRO A 681 14.20 17.68 24.06
N LEU A 682 13.92 18.79 23.38
CA LEU A 682 13.60 20.07 24.00
C LEU A 682 12.20 20.07 24.62
N ILE A 683 11.21 19.49 23.94
CA ILE A 683 9.85 19.30 24.46
C ILE A 683 9.89 18.53 25.78
N TRP A 684 10.62 17.41 25.82
CA TRP A 684 10.71 16.58 27.02
C TRP A 684 11.57 17.21 28.14
N GLN A 685 12.55 18.05 27.82
CA GLN A 685 13.21 18.90 28.82
C GLN A 685 12.26 19.97 29.39
N ALA A 686 11.40 20.56 28.56
CA ALA A 686 10.38 21.51 29.01
C ALA A 686 9.40 20.82 29.98
N TYR A 687 8.93 19.62 29.63
CA TYR A 687 8.09 18.78 30.48
C TYR A 687 8.69 18.53 31.87
N LEU A 688 9.97 18.16 31.96
CA LEU A 688 10.66 17.97 33.25
C LEU A 688 10.77 19.28 34.04
N SER A 689 11.14 20.37 33.37
CA SER A 689 11.23 21.70 33.99
C SER A 689 9.88 22.14 34.56
N ARG A 690 8.79 21.84 33.85
CA ARG A 690 7.43 22.07 34.30
C ARG A 690 7.08 21.25 35.54
N ARG A 691 7.37 19.94 35.54
CA ARG A 691 7.18 19.06 36.72
C ARG A 691 7.96 19.54 37.94
N ALA A 692 9.15 20.11 37.73
CA ALA A 692 9.97 20.73 38.75
C ALA A 692 9.56 22.16 39.13
N LYS A 693 8.42 22.68 38.62
CA LYS A 693 7.93 24.06 38.82
C LYS A 693 8.89 25.17 38.35
N LYS A 694 9.80 24.86 37.43
CA LYS A 694 10.72 25.82 36.78
C LYS A 694 10.07 26.43 35.53
N TRP A 695 9.00 27.19 35.72
CA TRP A 695 8.11 27.66 34.64
C TRP A 695 8.81 28.46 33.55
N ALA A 696 9.68 29.41 33.93
CA ALA A 696 10.43 30.22 32.97
C ALA A 696 11.33 29.37 32.05
N GLN A 697 12.03 28.39 32.64
CA GLN A 697 12.86 27.46 31.89
C GLN A 697 12.02 26.56 30.97
N ALA A 698 10.90 26.04 31.48
CA ALA A 698 9.98 25.23 30.68
C ALA A 698 9.46 26.01 29.46
N GLN A 699 9.04 27.27 29.65
CA GLN A 699 8.59 28.14 28.58
C GLN A 699 9.71 28.42 27.56
N GLN A 700 10.92 28.70 28.02
CA GLN A 700 12.06 28.94 27.13
C GLN A 700 12.37 27.72 26.25
N LEU A 701 12.39 26.52 26.84
CA LEU A 701 12.63 25.27 26.11
C LEU A 701 11.51 24.96 25.11
N ALA A 702 10.25 25.17 25.51
CA ALA A 702 9.10 25.01 24.63
C ALA A 702 9.16 25.97 23.42
N LYS A 703 9.50 27.25 23.64
CA LYS A 703 9.69 28.22 22.55
C LYS A 703 10.79 27.81 21.58
N LYS A 704 11.88 27.22 22.07
CA LYS A 704 12.96 26.69 21.21
C LYS A 704 12.49 25.50 20.37
N ALA A 705 11.70 24.59 20.95
CA ALA A 705 11.13 23.47 20.22
C ALA A 705 10.18 23.94 19.09
N ILE A 706 9.27 24.86 19.40
CA ILE A 706 8.35 25.46 18.41
C ILE A 706 9.10 26.18 17.28
N ALA A 707 10.25 26.81 17.59
CA ALA A 707 11.06 27.46 16.57
C ALA A 707 11.72 26.48 15.59
N ILE A 708 11.86 25.19 15.94
CA ILE A 708 12.40 24.15 15.07
C ILE A 708 11.30 23.60 14.15
N ASP A 709 10.14 23.27 14.71
CA ASP A 709 8.96 22.81 13.96
C ASP A 709 7.71 23.64 14.37
N PRO A 710 7.40 24.72 13.63
CA PRO A 710 6.23 25.55 13.92
C PRO A 710 4.90 24.81 13.76
N SER A 711 4.86 23.73 12.97
CA SER A 711 3.63 22.94 12.74
C SER A 711 3.15 22.22 14.01
N ASP A 712 4.01 22.10 15.02
CA ASP A 712 3.72 21.55 16.34
C ASP A 712 2.59 22.26 17.07
N GLY A 713 2.49 23.57 16.87
CA GLY A 713 1.44 24.39 17.48
C GLY A 713 0.07 24.20 16.81
N GLU A 714 0.03 23.64 15.60
CA GLU A 714 -1.18 23.51 14.78
C GLU A 714 -1.81 22.11 14.85
N GLN A 715 -1.11 21.12 15.40
CA GLN A 715 -1.63 19.76 15.57
C GLN A 715 -2.69 19.70 16.67
N GLY A 716 -3.80 18.97 16.44
CA GLY A 716 -4.86 18.77 17.44
C GLY A 716 -4.40 18.04 18.72
N PRO A 717 -5.21 18.00 19.79
CA PRO A 717 -4.82 17.49 21.12
C PRO A 717 -4.22 16.07 21.09
N GLY A 718 -2.94 15.94 21.44
CA GLY A 718 -2.15 14.70 21.38
C GLY A 718 -1.17 14.48 22.54
N ASP A 719 -0.28 13.48 22.43
CA ASP A 719 0.82 13.29 23.40
C ASP A 719 1.83 14.46 23.36
N ARG A 720 2.07 15.02 22.16
CA ARG A 720 2.94 16.18 21.91
C ARG A 720 2.42 17.47 22.57
N LEU A 721 1.15 17.82 22.34
CA LEU A 721 0.51 18.99 22.98
C LEU A 721 0.43 18.89 24.51
N ARG A 722 0.37 17.68 25.10
CA ARG A 722 0.39 17.51 26.56
C ARG A 722 1.72 17.90 27.22
N ALA A 723 2.80 18.00 26.45
CA ALA A 723 4.05 18.55 26.95
C ALA A 723 4.05 20.09 26.94
N TYR A 724 3.33 20.71 26.00
CA TYR A 724 3.17 22.16 25.87
C TYR A 724 2.08 22.74 26.78
N ALA A 725 0.94 22.06 26.91
CA ALA A 725 -0.15 22.35 27.85
C ALA A 725 0.21 21.89 29.26
#